data_AF-A0A2M9M4D6-F1
#
_entry.id   AF-A0A2M9M4D6-F1
#
_cell.length_a   1.000
_cell.length_b   1.000
_cell.length_c   1.000
_cell.angle_alpha   90.00
_cell.angle_beta   90.00
_cell.angle_gamma   90.00
#
_symmetry.space_group_name_H-M   'P 1'
#
loop_
_entity.id
_entity.type
_entity.pdbx_description
1 polymer ?
#
loop_
_entity_poly.entity_id
_entity_poly.type
_entity_poly.pdbx_seq_one_letter_code
_entity_poly.pdbx_strand_id
1 'polypeptide(L)'
;MSATSRTRRDSRDPAQTQTPAQTPTQTQTHTQQTPSHVAVGAVARPARGLRRRAGGRTGYCRTQLQARVGVRVQPLAKNDPQQIGPFRVIGLLGGGGMGRVYLGRATDGRTVAVKTARSELADDRGFRTRFAREVAAAQRVGGPFVAPVVEAAPHDDVPWMATEYVPGVPLSAAVHDHGPLPAPTVRLLTTGLLHALTAVHAHGLVHRDLKPSNILLTATGPRVIDFGIAHSAADTALTMTGTALGTPGFMAPEQLAMTGARITGAADVFALGGVIVFATTGDGPYGNAEPQILMYRTVHEEPQFGELPDGLAELAGSCLAKDPERRPTLPALVARMGAPGPYEDWLPEPLAVQLRRLSTQLGDPRSRETAPHTPAAGPAEVAFEGLPTRTMASSPAPPLPDAPPREPHRSDLPTAPPPPSGQPASPGPSRRRLLAALSGVGVVAGGGALAWTLWPDGGKDPAGGTVAGGGSGGGTKPSAQLPQAIRDKGIVTIGSDLTYSPMDFLKAGAPAGLDVDLADALGRALGVRCEFRNSAFSGLLTGLAAGRFDLVMSALTDTKDRQDGHGAGTTGGGVDLVDYLRSGLTLVVRRGSPEGIQKPEDLSGKPVAVQRGSAAQSYLDELSRKVPAQVKVQMFDSPAEVYANVAQGRSVACLDDFPVAAYTVATGSGGALQVIGAQIDPYPLGIAVAKTNTALRDAVRQALDHLIKSGEYATILKRWSVEGGAVERAVVNGGR
;
A
#
# COMPACT_ATOMS: atom_id res chain seq x y z
N MET A 1 18.36 -17.16 68.69
CA MET A 1 18.81 -18.56 68.85
C MET A 1 18.18 -19.43 67.76
N SER A 2 18.70 -20.65 67.57
CA SER A 2 18.32 -21.74 66.65
C SER A 2 16.84 -21.82 66.21
N ALA A 3 16.44 -22.26 65.01
CA ALA A 3 16.71 -23.55 64.33
C ALA A 3 16.22 -24.77 65.18
N THR A 4 15.67 -25.89 64.66
CA THR A 4 15.85 -26.52 63.32
C THR A 4 14.74 -27.57 63.01
N SER A 5 14.41 -27.75 61.72
CA SER A 5 14.09 -29.02 61.00
C SER A 5 13.24 -30.22 61.56
N ARG A 6 12.32 -30.69 60.68
CA ARG A 6 12.15 -32.09 60.14
C ARG A 6 11.35 -33.23 60.88
N THR A 7 10.29 -33.68 60.16
CA THR A 7 9.95 -35.07 59.70
C THR A 7 9.28 -36.17 60.56
N ARG A 8 8.26 -36.81 59.92
CA ARG A 8 7.88 -38.26 59.91
C ARG A 8 7.21 -38.85 61.19
N ARG A 9 6.33 -39.90 61.14
CA ARG A 9 5.72 -40.71 60.05
C ARG A 9 4.40 -41.40 60.52
N ASP A 10 3.85 -42.29 59.66
CA ASP A 10 3.00 -43.46 59.95
C ASP A 10 1.49 -43.24 60.25
N SER A 11 0.55 -44.14 59.88
CA SER A 11 0.63 -45.42 59.12
C SER A 11 -0.75 -45.90 58.56
N ARG A 12 -0.71 -46.99 57.75
CA ARG A 12 -1.75 -48.03 57.45
C ARG A 12 -2.40 -48.05 56.06
N ASP A 13 -1.98 -49.07 55.32
CA ASP A 13 -2.65 -49.85 54.25
C ASP A 13 -2.95 -51.27 54.89
N PRO A 14 -3.31 -52.40 54.23
CA PRO A 14 -3.51 -52.67 52.80
C PRO A 14 -4.69 -53.62 52.41
N ALA A 15 -4.86 -53.87 51.10
CA ALA A 15 -5.38 -55.13 50.54
C ALA A 15 -4.70 -55.45 49.18
N GLN A 16 -4.22 -56.68 49.00
CA GLN A 16 -3.16 -57.06 48.04
C GLN A 16 -3.29 -58.55 47.64
N THR A 17 -2.79 -59.11 46.53
CA THR A 17 -2.19 -58.67 45.22
C THR A 17 -2.02 -59.94 44.35
N GLN A 18 -1.83 -59.86 43.02
CA GLN A 18 -1.05 -60.90 42.32
C GLN A 18 -0.35 -60.49 41.01
N THR A 19 0.76 -61.19 40.72
CA THR A 19 1.84 -60.97 39.70
C THR A 19 2.72 -62.28 39.71
N PRO A 20 4.00 -62.42 39.23
CA PRO A 20 5.02 -61.48 38.73
C PRO A 20 5.83 -61.96 37.46
N ALA A 21 7.00 -61.33 37.23
CA ALA A 21 8.24 -61.91 36.63
C ALA A 21 8.29 -62.23 35.10
N GLN A 22 9.46 -62.54 34.50
CA GLN A 22 10.78 -61.86 34.35
C GLN A 22 11.77 -62.80 33.60
N THR A 23 12.43 -62.33 32.51
CA THR A 23 13.77 -62.67 31.88
C THR A 23 14.51 -64.02 32.09
N PRO A 24 15.58 -64.39 31.31
CA PRO A 24 16.15 -63.90 30.03
C PRO A 24 16.22 -65.04 28.95
N THR A 25 16.86 -65.04 27.75
CA THR A 25 18.21 -64.62 27.27
C THR A 25 18.33 -64.84 25.72
N GLN A 26 19.45 -64.43 25.08
CA GLN A 26 19.94 -64.83 23.71
C GLN A 26 19.23 -64.19 22.47
N THR A 27 19.88 -63.90 21.30
CA THR A 27 21.31 -63.92 20.88
C THR A 27 21.57 -63.07 19.58
N GLN A 28 22.67 -62.29 19.55
CA GLN A 28 23.52 -61.79 18.41
C GLN A 28 23.00 -60.92 17.21
N THR A 29 23.84 -59.90 16.86
CA THR A 29 24.30 -59.31 15.54
C THR A 29 23.49 -59.46 14.22
N HIS A 30 23.63 -58.66 13.15
CA HIS A 30 24.45 -57.48 12.71
C HIS A 30 23.62 -56.73 11.61
N THR A 31 23.56 -55.41 11.49
CA THR A 31 24.55 -54.45 10.90
C THR A 31 24.75 -54.50 9.37
N GLN A 32 24.10 -53.56 8.66
CA GLN A 32 24.55 -52.73 7.51
C GLN A 32 25.15 -53.31 6.19
N GLN A 33 24.89 -52.51 5.13
CA GLN A 33 25.70 -52.26 3.91
C GLN A 33 25.61 -53.19 2.67
N THR A 34 25.65 -52.51 1.52
CA THR A 34 25.73 -52.91 0.09
C THR A 34 27.16 -53.36 -0.30
N PRO A 35 27.49 -53.92 -1.51
CA PRO A 35 26.83 -53.74 -2.82
C PRO A 35 26.88 -54.93 -3.83
N SER A 36 26.60 -54.63 -5.12
CA SER A 36 27.19 -55.20 -6.36
C SER A 36 26.48 -56.32 -7.16
N HIS A 37 26.20 -55.99 -8.45
CA HIS A 37 26.08 -56.83 -9.69
C HIS A 37 25.23 -58.13 -9.67
N VAL A 38 24.33 -58.37 -10.65
CA VAL A 38 24.62 -58.97 -11.99
C VAL A 38 23.30 -59.05 -12.82
N ALA A 39 23.21 -59.08 -14.17
CA ALA A 39 23.98 -58.46 -15.27
C ALA A 39 23.29 -58.69 -16.66
N VAL A 40 23.62 -57.85 -17.66
CA VAL A 40 23.65 -58.12 -19.13
C VAL A 40 22.35 -58.23 -19.98
N GLY A 41 22.37 -57.54 -21.13
CA GLY A 41 21.51 -57.74 -22.32
C GLY A 41 20.87 -56.43 -22.83
N ALA A 42 21.09 -55.92 -24.05
CA ALA A 42 22.01 -56.30 -25.14
C ALA A 42 22.42 -55.05 -25.97
N VAL A 43 23.37 -55.17 -26.92
CA VAL A 43 23.90 -54.04 -27.72
C VAL A 43 23.94 -54.38 -29.22
N ALA A 44 23.43 -53.47 -30.07
CA ALA A 44 23.71 -53.41 -31.51
C ALA A 44 23.56 -51.98 -32.07
N ARG A 45 24.23 -51.68 -33.21
CA ARG A 45 24.27 -50.37 -33.91
C ARG A 45 23.95 -50.59 -35.43
N PRO A 46 24.40 -49.77 -36.41
CA PRO A 46 23.73 -48.54 -36.87
C PRO A 46 23.54 -48.42 -38.41
N ALA A 47 22.73 -47.44 -38.87
CA ALA A 47 22.87 -46.79 -40.19
C ALA A 47 22.44 -45.30 -40.06
N ARG A 48 23.13 -44.25 -40.55
CA ARG A 48 23.82 -43.94 -41.84
C ARG A 48 22.91 -43.56 -43.04
N GLY A 49 22.07 -42.55 -42.84
CA GLY A 49 22.25 -41.22 -43.48
C GLY A 49 21.83 -40.98 -44.95
N LEU A 50 21.43 -39.73 -45.24
CA LEU A 50 21.40 -39.14 -46.60
C LEU A 50 21.60 -37.60 -46.52
N ARG A 51 21.72 -36.93 -47.67
CA ARG A 51 22.48 -35.66 -47.80
C ARG A 51 21.66 -34.38 -47.94
N ARG A 52 22.25 -33.28 -47.45
CA ARG A 52 22.15 -31.87 -47.89
C ARG A 52 21.09 -31.51 -48.96
N ARG A 53 20.34 -30.43 -48.67
CA ARG A 53 20.46 -29.19 -49.46
C ARG A 53 20.35 -27.95 -48.57
N ALA A 54 20.94 -26.85 -49.01
CA ALA A 54 20.89 -25.57 -48.32
C ALA A 54 19.93 -24.61 -49.04
N GLY A 55 19.28 -23.74 -48.29
CA GLY A 55 18.40 -22.68 -48.77
C GLY A 55 18.16 -21.69 -47.64
N GLY A 56 18.94 -20.60 -47.61
CA GLY A 56 18.92 -19.66 -46.50
C GLY A 56 17.88 -18.56 -46.68
N ARG A 57 17.29 -18.12 -45.56
CA ARG A 57 16.87 -16.72 -45.39
C ARG A 57 17.02 -16.33 -43.91
N THR A 58 17.74 -15.26 -43.65
CA THR A 58 17.98 -14.71 -42.33
C THR A 58 16.69 -14.07 -41.80
N GLY A 59 16.21 -14.55 -40.65
CA GLY A 59 14.95 -14.14 -40.04
C GLY A 59 14.96 -14.35 -38.54
N TYR A 60 15.92 -13.75 -37.83
CA TYR A 60 15.99 -13.78 -36.37
C TYR A 60 14.80 -13.01 -35.77
N CYS A 61 13.69 -13.71 -35.52
CA CYS A 61 12.54 -13.13 -34.84
C CYS A 61 12.93 -12.81 -33.38
N ARG A 62 12.85 -11.53 -33.01
CA ARG A 62 13.56 -10.93 -31.86
C ARG A 62 12.82 -11.11 -30.53
N THR A 63 12.30 -12.32 -30.27
CA THR A 63 11.41 -12.60 -29.12
C THR A 63 11.63 -13.99 -28.54
N GLN A 64 12.65 -14.16 -27.67
CA GLN A 64 12.69 -15.18 -26.59
C GLN A 64 13.92 -15.12 -25.64
N LEU A 65 14.76 -14.08 -25.72
CA LEU A 65 15.99 -13.96 -24.91
C LEU A 65 16.09 -12.63 -24.14
N GLN A 66 15.22 -12.49 -23.12
CA GLN A 66 15.44 -11.57 -21.99
C GLN A 66 15.13 -12.32 -20.69
N ALA A 67 16.17 -12.63 -19.91
CA ALA A 67 16.08 -13.37 -18.66
C ALA A 67 15.68 -12.46 -17.47
N ARG A 68 15.22 -13.07 -16.38
CA ARG A 68 14.82 -12.39 -15.13
C ARG A 68 16.01 -11.69 -14.44
N VAL A 69 16.24 -10.40 -14.71
CA VAL A 69 17.22 -9.55 -14.00
C VAL A 69 16.77 -8.08 -14.00
N GLY A 70 16.87 -7.41 -12.84
CA GLY A 70 16.89 -5.94 -12.72
C GLY A 70 15.56 -5.22 -12.93
N VAL A 71 15.59 -3.88 -12.81
CA VAL A 71 14.44 -3.01 -13.06
C VAL A 71 13.99 -3.17 -14.52
N ARG A 72 12.77 -3.66 -14.73
CA ARG A 72 12.22 -3.87 -16.08
C ARG A 72 12.04 -2.55 -16.81
N VAL A 73 12.96 -2.25 -17.73
CA VAL A 73 12.75 -1.25 -18.78
C VAL A 73 11.66 -1.76 -19.72
N GLN A 74 10.44 -1.28 -19.55
CA GLN A 74 9.30 -1.64 -20.38
C GLN A 74 9.34 -0.87 -21.72
N PRO A 75 8.85 -1.47 -22.83
CA PRO A 75 8.62 -0.73 -24.07
C PRO A 75 7.67 0.46 -23.85
N LEU A 76 7.90 1.54 -24.58
CA LEU A 76 7.03 2.72 -24.55
C LEU A 76 5.65 2.39 -25.16
N ALA A 77 4.59 2.88 -24.52
CA ALA A 77 3.26 2.87 -25.09
C ALA A 77 3.14 3.91 -26.21
N LYS A 78 2.12 3.78 -27.07
CA LYS A 78 1.89 4.68 -28.21
C LYS A 78 1.78 6.17 -27.81
N ASN A 79 1.37 6.44 -26.58
CA ASN A 79 1.13 7.79 -26.06
C ASN A 79 2.26 8.28 -25.12
N ASP A 80 3.34 7.51 -24.95
CA ASP A 80 4.49 7.95 -24.13
C ASP A 80 5.36 8.97 -24.90
N PRO A 81 5.88 10.01 -24.20
CA PRO A 81 6.73 11.02 -24.81
C PRO A 81 8.01 10.38 -25.35
N GLN A 82 8.40 10.76 -26.57
CA GLN A 82 9.66 10.31 -27.19
C GLN A 82 10.88 11.09 -26.67
N GLN A 83 10.65 12.24 -26.04
CA GLN A 83 11.65 13.13 -25.47
C GLN A 83 11.04 13.88 -24.28
N ILE A 84 11.83 14.09 -23.22
CA ILE A 84 11.49 14.93 -22.06
C ILE A 84 12.73 15.79 -21.78
N GLY A 85 12.60 17.11 -21.83
CA GLY A 85 13.75 18.02 -21.79
C GLY A 85 14.78 17.67 -22.89
N PRO A 86 16.10 17.65 -22.60
CA PRO A 86 17.12 17.21 -23.54
C PRO A 86 17.27 15.68 -23.66
N PHE A 87 16.47 14.89 -22.91
CA PHE A 87 16.64 13.44 -22.84
C PHE A 87 15.70 12.71 -23.81
N ARG A 88 16.28 11.95 -24.76
CA ARG A 88 15.50 11.04 -25.59
C ARG A 88 15.02 9.87 -24.74
N VAL A 89 13.72 9.66 -24.68
CA VAL A 89 13.12 8.56 -23.92
C VAL A 89 13.36 7.25 -24.68
N ILE A 90 13.78 6.20 -23.96
CA ILE A 90 14.12 4.87 -24.52
C ILE A 90 13.43 3.70 -23.81
N GLY A 91 12.61 3.97 -22.78
CA GLY A 91 11.77 2.98 -22.12
C GLY A 91 11.08 3.54 -20.87
N LEU A 92 10.13 2.80 -20.31
CA LEU A 92 9.45 3.12 -19.05
C LEU A 92 10.05 2.28 -17.91
N LEU A 93 10.48 2.91 -16.82
CA LEU A 93 10.99 2.23 -15.62
C LEU A 93 9.88 1.90 -14.63
N GLY A 94 8.84 2.75 -14.55
CA GLY A 94 7.66 2.51 -13.72
C GLY A 94 6.66 3.67 -13.73
N GLY A 95 5.59 3.54 -12.96
CA GLY A 95 4.59 4.59 -12.73
C GLY A 95 3.81 4.34 -11.44
N GLY A 96 3.21 5.39 -10.88
CA GLY A 96 2.52 5.31 -9.59
C GLY A 96 1.74 6.57 -9.23
N GLY A 97 1.45 6.76 -7.93
CA GLY A 97 0.64 7.87 -7.41
C GLY A 97 1.14 9.27 -7.77
N MET A 98 2.44 9.44 -7.98
CA MET A 98 3.07 10.74 -8.25
C MET A 98 3.45 10.99 -9.72
N GLY A 99 3.29 10.01 -10.61
CA GLY A 99 3.59 10.17 -12.04
C GLY A 99 4.22 8.94 -12.71
N ARG A 100 5.03 9.17 -13.75
CA ARG A 100 5.74 8.14 -14.54
C ARG A 100 7.25 8.37 -14.45
N VAL A 101 8.02 7.29 -14.46
CA VAL A 101 9.49 7.32 -14.46
C VAL A 101 9.99 6.61 -15.72
N TYR A 102 10.75 7.33 -16.53
CA TYR A 102 11.26 6.88 -17.82
C TYR A 102 12.76 6.67 -17.79
N LEU A 103 13.26 5.72 -18.59
CA LEU A 103 14.68 5.66 -18.93
C LEU A 103 14.93 6.64 -20.08
N GLY A 104 15.63 7.73 -19.80
CA GLY A 104 16.10 8.70 -20.78
C GLY A 104 17.57 8.47 -21.16
N ARG A 105 17.97 9.01 -22.31
CA ARG A 105 19.37 9.10 -22.73
C ARG A 105 19.70 10.53 -23.15
N ALA A 106 20.76 11.08 -22.58
CA ALA A 106 21.31 12.39 -22.91
C ALA A 106 22.04 12.38 -24.27
N THR A 107 22.33 13.56 -24.81
CA THR A 107 23.08 13.74 -26.06
C THR A 107 24.50 13.21 -26.00
N ASP A 108 25.15 13.28 -24.83
CA ASP A 108 26.46 12.68 -24.54
C ASP A 108 26.42 11.14 -24.35
N GLY A 109 25.23 10.54 -24.44
CA GLY A 109 25.01 9.11 -24.31
C GLY A 109 24.74 8.60 -22.88
N ARG A 110 24.89 9.41 -21.83
CA ARG A 110 24.56 9.01 -20.44
C ARG A 110 23.09 8.63 -20.30
N THR A 111 22.80 7.72 -19.37
CA THR A 111 21.43 7.30 -19.05
C THR A 111 20.92 8.00 -17.79
N VAL A 112 19.64 8.37 -17.81
CA VAL A 112 18.97 9.10 -16.71
C VAL A 112 17.61 8.47 -16.41
N ALA A 113 17.18 8.55 -15.15
CA ALA A 113 15.80 8.26 -14.75
C ALA A 113 15.01 9.58 -14.73
N VAL A 114 14.10 9.77 -15.69
CA VAL A 114 13.30 11.00 -15.83
C VAL A 114 11.92 10.79 -15.24
N LYS A 115 11.64 11.45 -14.11
CA LYS A 115 10.37 11.41 -13.39
C LYS A 115 9.53 12.62 -13.78
N THR A 116 8.36 12.38 -14.36
CA THR A 116 7.37 13.42 -14.69
C THR A 116 6.28 13.45 -13.63
N ALA A 117 5.79 14.64 -13.25
CA ALA A 117 4.59 14.79 -12.44
C ALA A 117 3.34 14.24 -13.17
N ARG A 118 2.24 14.07 -12.43
CA ARG A 118 0.91 13.86 -13.02
C ARG A 118 0.32 15.18 -13.53
N SER A 119 -0.47 15.10 -14.59
CA SER A 119 -1.26 16.21 -15.15
C SER A 119 -2.11 16.92 -14.07
N GLU A 120 -2.81 16.14 -13.25
CA GLU A 120 -3.69 16.65 -12.18
C GLU A 120 -2.97 17.45 -11.08
N LEU A 121 -1.63 17.32 -10.97
CA LEU A 121 -0.80 18.07 -10.03
C LEU A 121 -0.01 19.20 -10.71
N ALA A 122 0.13 19.15 -12.04
CA ALA A 122 0.89 20.14 -12.80
C ALA A 122 0.26 21.54 -12.75
N ASP A 123 -1.07 21.64 -12.64
CA ASP A 123 -1.80 22.92 -12.60
C ASP A 123 -1.80 23.61 -11.22
N ASP A 124 -1.51 22.90 -10.12
CA ASP A 124 -1.46 23.52 -8.80
C ASP A 124 -0.22 24.42 -8.64
N ARG A 125 -0.46 25.74 -8.59
CA ARG A 125 0.60 26.74 -8.35
C ARG A 125 1.33 26.50 -7.02
N GLY A 126 0.64 25.99 -5.99
CA GLY A 126 1.22 25.62 -4.71
C GLY A 126 2.18 24.43 -4.84
N PHE A 127 1.77 23.37 -5.54
CA PHE A 127 2.62 22.24 -5.92
C PHE A 127 3.85 22.73 -6.71
N ARG A 128 3.66 23.45 -7.82
CA ARG A 128 4.77 23.98 -8.66
C ARG A 128 5.79 24.76 -7.84
N THR A 129 5.33 25.63 -6.93
CA THR A 129 6.20 26.44 -6.05
C THR A 129 7.01 25.59 -5.07
N ARG A 130 6.39 24.58 -4.45
CA ARG A 130 7.06 23.66 -3.51
C ARG A 130 8.02 22.72 -4.24
N PHE A 131 7.57 22.15 -5.36
CA PHE A 131 8.35 21.27 -6.23
C PHE A 131 9.62 21.97 -6.73
N ALA A 132 9.53 23.22 -7.20
CA ALA A 132 10.69 24.02 -7.60
C ALA A 132 11.71 24.21 -6.47
N ARG A 133 11.25 24.52 -5.25
CA ARG A 133 12.12 24.68 -4.08
C ARG A 133 12.82 23.37 -3.70
N GLU A 134 12.11 22.24 -3.77
CA GLU A 134 12.65 20.93 -3.38
C GLU A 134 13.57 20.35 -4.46
N VAL A 135 13.27 20.56 -5.75
CA VAL A 135 14.21 20.35 -6.88
C VAL A 135 15.49 21.16 -6.70
N ALA A 136 15.40 22.46 -6.38
CA ALA A 136 16.55 23.33 -6.20
C ALA A 136 17.40 22.99 -4.95
N ALA A 137 16.86 22.22 -4.01
CA ALA A 137 17.63 21.60 -2.92
C ALA A 137 18.24 20.26 -3.36
N ALA A 138 17.47 19.44 -4.09
CA ALA A 138 17.90 18.13 -4.58
C ALA A 138 19.07 18.19 -5.57
N GLN A 139 19.13 19.24 -6.40
CA GLN A 139 20.26 19.53 -7.29
C GLN A 139 21.59 19.79 -6.57
N ARG A 140 21.57 20.04 -5.25
CA ARG A 140 22.78 20.15 -4.43
C ARG A 140 23.17 18.82 -3.76
N VAL A 141 22.24 17.87 -3.64
CA VAL A 141 22.51 16.58 -2.99
C VAL A 141 23.33 15.68 -3.92
N GLY A 142 24.53 15.31 -3.45
CA GLY A 142 25.40 14.36 -4.13
C GLY A 142 26.18 13.51 -3.12
N GLY A 143 26.74 12.39 -3.60
CA GLY A 143 27.57 11.50 -2.79
C GLY A 143 27.63 10.06 -3.33
N PRO A 144 28.42 9.18 -2.68
CA PRO A 144 28.57 7.79 -3.10
C PRO A 144 27.35 6.90 -2.83
N PHE A 145 26.33 7.37 -2.11
CA PHE A 145 25.15 6.58 -1.72
C PHE A 145 23.80 7.17 -2.13
N VAL A 146 23.79 8.25 -2.93
CA VAL A 146 22.59 8.88 -3.49
C VAL A 146 22.71 8.91 -5.02
N ALA A 147 21.60 8.84 -5.76
CA ALA A 147 21.57 9.18 -7.18
C ALA A 147 21.42 10.71 -7.35
N PRO A 148 22.41 11.43 -7.92
CA PRO A 148 22.34 12.88 -8.07
C PRO A 148 21.26 13.29 -9.08
N VAL A 149 20.66 14.46 -8.87
CA VAL A 149 19.83 15.13 -9.89
C VAL A 149 20.76 15.69 -10.97
N VAL A 150 20.55 15.27 -12.21
CA VAL A 150 21.30 15.73 -13.39
C VAL A 150 20.69 17.03 -13.93
N GLU A 151 19.36 17.09 -14.02
CA GLU A 151 18.64 18.23 -14.58
C GLU A 151 17.18 18.20 -14.12
N ALA A 152 16.47 19.32 -14.17
CA ALA A 152 15.04 19.39 -13.87
C ALA A 152 14.41 20.67 -14.43
N ALA A 153 13.15 20.57 -14.85
CA ALA A 153 12.33 21.72 -15.19
C ALA A 153 11.04 21.71 -14.35
N PRO A 154 11.03 22.38 -13.18
CA PRO A 154 9.85 22.48 -12.32
C PRO A 154 8.81 23.49 -12.82
N HIS A 155 9.04 24.08 -14.00
CA HIS A 155 8.23 25.15 -14.58
C HIS A 155 7.69 24.84 -15.99
N ASP A 156 8.02 23.69 -16.57
CA ASP A 156 7.42 23.17 -17.80
C ASP A 156 5.94 22.82 -17.60
N ASP A 157 5.16 22.72 -18.68
CA ASP A 157 3.73 22.35 -18.63
C ASP A 157 3.50 21.05 -17.85
N VAL A 158 4.35 20.04 -18.07
CA VAL A 158 4.48 18.84 -17.23
C VAL A 158 5.81 18.89 -16.48
N PRO A 159 5.83 19.29 -15.18
CA PRO A 159 7.06 19.38 -14.42
C PRO A 159 7.82 18.04 -14.35
N TRP A 160 9.13 18.07 -14.55
CA TRP A 160 9.97 16.87 -14.55
C TRP A 160 11.33 17.06 -13.87
N MET A 161 11.91 15.95 -13.45
CA MET A 161 13.26 15.85 -12.89
C MET A 161 13.98 14.62 -13.44
N ALA A 162 15.24 14.77 -13.83
CA ALA A 162 16.12 13.69 -14.28
C ALA A 162 17.23 13.44 -13.24
N THR A 163 17.28 12.23 -12.68
CA THR A 163 18.42 11.74 -11.89
C THR A 163 19.32 10.84 -12.71
N GLU A 164 20.54 10.60 -12.25
CA GLU A 164 21.41 9.58 -12.84
C GLU A 164 20.74 8.20 -12.79
N TYR A 165 20.71 7.48 -13.93
CA TYR A 165 20.22 6.10 -13.93
C TYR A 165 21.28 5.16 -13.34
N VAL A 166 21.02 4.68 -12.14
CA VAL A 166 21.89 3.74 -11.42
C VAL A 166 21.62 2.29 -11.88
N PRO A 167 22.62 1.56 -12.43
CA PRO A 167 22.51 0.15 -12.73
C PRO A 167 22.57 -0.69 -11.44
N GLY A 168 21.42 -0.96 -10.83
CA GLY A 168 21.31 -1.72 -9.59
C GLY A 168 20.07 -2.61 -9.50
N VAL A 169 20.04 -3.48 -8.48
CA VAL A 169 18.89 -4.32 -8.14
C VAL A 169 18.20 -3.72 -6.91
N PRO A 170 16.87 -3.41 -6.95
CA PRO A 170 16.16 -2.93 -5.78
C PRO A 170 16.27 -3.93 -4.62
N LEU A 171 16.48 -3.44 -3.39
CA LEU A 171 16.59 -4.27 -2.19
C LEU A 171 15.33 -5.16 -2.00
N SER A 172 14.14 -4.65 -2.33
CA SER A 172 12.90 -5.45 -2.35
C SER A 172 12.96 -6.65 -3.31
N ALA A 173 13.55 -6.46 -4.48
CA ALA A 173 13.70 -7.53 -5.48
C ALA A 173 14.84 -8.48 -5.13
N ALA A 174 15.94 -7.97 -4.56
CA ALA A 174 17.05 -8.80 -4.10
C ALA A 174 16.62 -9.76 -2.98
N VAL A 175 15.89 -9.26 -1.98
CA VAL A 175 15.39 -10.06 -0.85
C VAL A 175 14.31 -11.05 -1.30
N HIS A 176 13.43 -10.66 -2.24
CA HIS A 176 12.45 -11.56 -2.83
C HIS A 176 13.08 -12.69 -3.67
N ASP A 177 14.06 -12.38 -4.53
CA ASP A 177 14.62 -13.33 -5.48
C ASP A 177 15.72 -14.25 -4.87
N HIS A 178 16.43 -13.80 -3.83
CA HIS A 178 17.57 -14.52 -3.23
C HIS A 178 17.43 -14.81 -1.73
N GLY A 179 16.37 -14.31 -1.07
CA GLY A 179 16.19 -14.40 0.38
C GLY A 179 16.90 -13.28 1.17
N PRO A 180 16.82 -13.31 2.51
CA PRO A 180 17.36 -12.25 3.37
C PRO A 180 18.89 -12.13 3.29
N LEU A 181 19.40 -10.92 3.53
CA LEU A 181 20.82 -10.60 3.38
C LEU A 181 21.64 -10.97 4.64
N PRO A 182 22.88 -11.47 4.48
CA PRO A 182 23.76 -11.76 5.62
C PRO A 182 24.06 -10.53 6.49
N ALA A 183 24.23 -10.74 7.79
CA ALA A 183 24.49 -9.67 8.75
C ALA A 183 25.63 -8.68 8.37
N PRO A 184 26.77 -9.10 7.77
CA PRO A 184 27.79 -8.16 7.29
C PRO A 184 27.28 -7.26 6.17
N THR A 185 26.55 -7.81 5.20
CA THR A 185 25.90 -7.07 4.12
C THR A 185 24.87 -6.07 4.67
N VAL A 186 24.06 -6.47 5.65
CA VAL A 186 23.09 -5.57 6.31
C VAL A 186 23.79 -4.42 7.04
N ARG A 187 24.93 -4.67 7.70
CA ARG A 187 25.72 -3.59 8.34
C ARG A 187 26.26 -2.60 7.31
N LEU A 188 26.86 -3.07 6.22
CA LEU A 188 27.37 -2.20 5.15
C LEU A 188 26.23 -1.43 4.44
N LEU A 189 25.11 -2.09 4.15
CA LEU A 189 23.87 -1.45 3.68
C LEU A 189 23.46 -0.31 4.62
N THR A 190 23.40 -0.57 5.93
CA THR A 190 22.98 0.41 6.94
C THR A 190 23.91 1.61 7.00
N THR A 191 25.24 1.42 6.97
CA THR A 191 26.20 2.53 6.97
C THR A 191 26.08 3.37 5.70
N GLY A 192 25.93 2.76 4.52
CA GLY A 192 25.69 3.49 3.28
C GLY A 192 24.39 4.30 3.30
N LEU A 193 23.30 3.74 3.83
CA LEU A 193 22.03 4.46 4.00
C LEU A 193 22.12 5.62 5.00
N LEU A 194 22.84 5.46 6.11
CA LEU A 194 23.08 6.54 7.08
C LEU A 194 23.84 7.71 6.45
N HIS A 195 24.85 7.44 5.63
CA HIS A 195 25.57 8.48 4.89
C HIS A 195 24.71 9.12 3.79
N ALA A 196 23.85 8.34 3.11
CA ALA A 196 22.87 8.87 2.14
C ALA A 196 21.88 9.85 2.80
N LEU A 197 21.27 9.45 3.92
CA LEU A 197 20.34 10.30 4.67
C LEU A 197 21.05 11.54 5.24
N THR A 198 22.29 11.40 5.71
CA THR A 198 23.09 12.54 6.19
C THR A 198 23.31 13.57 5.08
N ALA A 199 23.62 13.13 3.85
CA ALA A 199 23.79 14.02 2.70
C ALA A 199 22.47 14.72 2.28
N VAL A 200 21.33 14.03 2.37
CA VAL A 200 19.99 14.60 2.10
C VAL A 200 19.62 15.64 3.18
N HIS A 201 19.78 15.30 4.47
CA HIS A 201 19.41 16.17 5.59
C HIS A 201 20.30 17.41 5.70
N ALA A 202 21.58 17.30 5.32
CA ALA A 202 22.51 18.43 5.26
C ALA A 202 22.08 19.55 4.30
N HIS A 203 21.08 19.32 3.44
CA HIS A 203 20.51 20.33 2.53
C HIS A 203 19.04 20.66 2.84
N GLY A 204 18.56 20.30 4.04
CA GLY A 204 17.22 20.63 4.53
C GLY A 204 16.09 19.78 3.92
N LEU A 205 16.44 18.68 3.22
CA LEU A 205 15.49 17.72 2.70
C LEU A 205 15.28 16.56 3.69
N VAL A 206 14.14 15.87 3.53
CA VAL A 206 13.76 14.64 4.24
C VAL A 206 13.23 13.69 3.15
N HIS A 207 13.60 12.40 3.20
CA HIS A 207 13.26 11.44 2.16
C HIS A 207 11.78 11.09 2.15
N ARG A 208 11.15 10.90 3.32
CA ARG A 208 9.71 10.65 3.55
C ARG A 208 9.12 9.34 2.98
N ASP A 209 9.75 8.77 1.95
CA ASP A 209 9.40 7.50 1.29
C ASP A 209 10.65 6.59 1.16
N LEU A 210 11.46 6.49 2.22
CA LEU A 210 12.57 5.55 2.26
C LEU A 210 12.01 4.12 2.45
N LYS A 211 12.35 3.20 1.54
CA LYS A 211 11.82 1.82 1.56
C LYS A 211 12.65 0.89 0.67
N PRO A 212 12.52 -0.44 0.79
CA PRO A 212 13.33 -1.40 0.02
C PRO A 212 13.23 -1.30 -1.51
N SER A 213 12.16 -0.73 -2.08
CA SER A 213 12.09 -0.48 -3.52
C SER A 213 12.80 0.80 -3.99
N ASN A 214 13.03 1.76 -3.09
CA ASN A 214 13.75 3.03 -3.34
C ASN A 214 15.25 2.94 -2.97
N ILE A 215 15.75 1.72 -2.73
CA ILE A 215 17.14 1.43 -2.38
C ILE A 215 17.67 0.44 -3.41
N LEU A 216 18.64 0.86 -4.24
CA LEU A 216 19.29 0.02 -5.23
C LEU A 216 20.61 -0.53 -4.69
N LEU A 217 20.76 -1.85 -4.69
CA LEU A 217 22.03 -2.51 -4.42
C LEU A 217 22.89 -2.48 -5.69
N THR A 218 24.15 -2.03 -5.56
CA THR A 218 25.09 -1.93 -6.69
C THR A 218 26.43 -2.58 -6.34
N ALA A 219 27.32 -2.72 -7.33
CA ALA A 219 28.68 -3.23 -7.11
C ALA A 219 29.57 -2.30 -6.23
N THR A 220 29.14 -1.06 -5.96
CA THR A 220 29.90 -0.05 -5.19
C THR A 220 29.12 0.47 -3.96
N GLY A 221 28.22 -0.35 -3.43
CA GLY A 221 27.39 -0.04 -2.27
C GLY A 221 25.93 0.27 -2.59
N PRO A 222 25.12 0.65 -1.59
CA PRO A 222 23.71 1.00 -1.78
C PRO A 222 23.56 2.40 -2.39
N ARG A 223 22.51 2.58 -3.19
CA ARG A 223 22.12 3.87 -3.79
C ARG A 223 20.66 4.17 -3.48
N VAL A 224 20.44 5.26 -2.77
CA VAL A 224 19.13 5.81 -2.47
C VAL A 224 18.62 6.62 -3.67
N ILE A 225 17.38 6.38 -4.07
CA ILE A 225 16.68 7.05 -5.17
C ILE A 225 15.34 7.64 -4.70
N ASP A 226 14.74 8.50 -5.51
CA ASP A 226 13.35 8.97 -5.32
C ASP A 226 13.05 9.68 -3.97
N PHE A 227 14.02 10.41 -3.41
CA PHE A 227 13.81 11.23 -2.21
C PHE A 227 12.73 12.32 -2.42
N GLY A 228 11.95 12.58 -1.36
CA GLY A 228 10.53 12.96 -1.40
C GLY A 228 10.12 14.37 -1.86
N ILE A 229 10.65 14.84 -2.99
CA ILE A 229 10.47 16.17 -3.64
C ILE A 229 9.01 16.50 -4.04
N ALA A 230 8.06 15.60 -3.79
CA ALA A 230 6.63 15.78 -4.05
C ALA A 230 5.73 15.61 -2.80
N HIS A 231 6.26 15.13 -1.66
CA HIS A 231 5.41 14.82 -0.50
C HIS A 231 4.88 16.07 0.21
N SER A 232 5.67 17.14 0.35
CA SER A 232 5.26 18.34 1.13
C SER A 232 4.07 19.13 0.53
N ALA A 233 3.73 18.85 -0.73
CA ALA A 233 2.55 19.37 -1.40
C ALA A 233 1.39 18.34 -1.42
N ALA A 234 1.72 17.05 -1.51
CA ALA A 234 0.76 15.96 -1.52
C ALA A 234 -0.05 15.86 -0.22
N ASP A 235 0.57 16.16 0.93
CA ASP A 235 -0.04 16.05 2.27
C ASP A 235 -1.39 16.81 2.40
N THR A 236 -1.62 17.87 1.60
CA THR A 236 -2.86 18.68 1.58
C THR A 236 -3.80 18.41 0.40
N ALA A 237 -3.38 17.60 -0.59
CA ALA A 237 -4.10 17.41 -1.86
C ALA A 237 -4.45 15.94 -2.13
N LEU A 238 -3.53 15.00 -1.92
CA LEU A 238 -3.79 13.56 -2.03
C LEU A 238 -4.75 13.07 -0.92
N THR A 239 -4.82 13.81 0.19
CA THR A 239 -5.83 13.66 1.24
C THR A 239 -7.26 13.95 0.78
N MET A 240 -7.45 14.53 -0.43
CA MET A 240 -8.76 14.65 -1.09
C MET A 240 -8.99 13.61 -2.21
N THR A 241 -7.97 12.85 -2.64
CA THR A 241 -8.06 11.91 -3.77
C THR A 241 -7.82 10.44 -3.39
N GLY A 242 -7.58 10.14 -2.11
CA GLY A 242 -7.47 8.77 -1.57
C GLY A 242 -6.30 7.94 -2.11
N THR A 243 -5.38 8.52 -2.87
CA THR A 243 -4.42 7.77 -3.69
C THR A 243 -3.07 7.57 -2.99
N ALA A 244 -2.99 6.53 -2.15
CA ALA A 244 -1.76 5.95 -1.60
C ALA A 244 -0.76 6.92 -0.91
N LEU A 245 -0.90 7.08 0.41
CA LEU A 245 0.26 7.44 1.24
C LEU A 245 1.29 6.30 1.21
N GLY A 246 2.43 6.55 0.56
CA GLY A 246 3.68 5.78 0.67
C GLY A 246 3.57 4.28 0.39
N THR A 247 4.47 3.50 1.01
CA THR A 247 4.35 2.05 1.12
C THR A 247 4.14 1.68 2.60
N PRO A 248 2.99 1.07 2.94
CA PRO A 248 2.65 0.69 4.31
C PRO A 248 3.73 -0.15 5.00
N GLY A 249 3.94 0.08 6.30
CA GLY A 249 4.96 -0.61 7.11
C GLY A 249 6.35 0.04 7.14
N PHE A 250 6.63 1.02 6.25
CA PHE A 250 7.90 1.78 6.26
C PHE A 250 7.73 3.28 6.56
N MET A 251 6.51 3.83 6.45
CA MET A 251 6.20 5.19 6.90
C MET A 251 6.28 5.28 8.42
N ALA A 252 6.67 6.43 8.95
CA ALA A 252 6.69 6.67 10.39
C ALA A 252 5.29 6.99 10.97
N PRO A 253 5.01 6.71 12.26
CA PRO A 253 3.70 6.93 12.86
C PRO A 253 3.19 8.36 12.73
N GLU A 254 4.07 9.36 12.82
CA GLU A 254 3.73 10.78 12.65
C GLU A 254 3.34 11.16 11.22
N GLN A 255 3.76 10.38 10.21
CA GLN A 255 3.29 10.54 8.82
C GLN A 255 1.86 10.02 8.65
N LEU A 256 1.47 9.02 9.44
CA LEU A 256 0.14 8.39 9.39
C LEU A 256 -0.88 9.10 10.29
N ALA A 257 -0.44 9.69 11.41
CA ALA A 257 -1.31 10.30 12.41
C ALA A 257 -1.99 11.62 11.96
N MET A 258 -1.53 12.22 10.85
CA MET A 258 -2.11 13.44 10.24
C MET A 258 -2.27 14.65 11.19
N THR A 259 -1.56 14.70 12.32
CA THR A 259 -1.74 15.68 13.42
C THR A 259 -1.33 17.12 13.11
N GLY A 260 -1.01 17.46 11.85
CA GLY A 260 -0.44 18.76 11.47
C GLY A 260 0.99 19.00 11.95
N ALA A 261 1.61 18.03 12.66
CA ALA A 261 2.99 18.10 13.10
C ALA A 261 3.95 18.10 11.90
N ARG A 262 5.03 18.88 11.99
CA ARG A 262 6.03 19.01 10.92
C ARG A 262 6.89 17.74 10.86
N ILE A 263 6.70 16.92 9.83
CA ILE A 263 7.55 15.74 9.56
C ILE A 263 9.03 16.16 9.47
N THR A 264 9.86 15.58 10.32
CA THR A 264 11.31 15.83 10.45
C THR A 264 12.13 14.66 9.88
N GLY A 265 13.46 14.76 9.95
CA GLY A 265 14.37 13.67 9.61
C GLY A 265 14.20 12.40 10.46
N ALA A 266 13.49 12.47 11.59
CA ALA A 266 13.18 11.30 12.42
C ALA A 266 12.30 10.27 11.69
N ALA A 267 11.51 10.69 10.68
CA ALA A 267 10.72 9.78 9.86
C ALA A 267 11.61 8.87 9.01
N ASP A 268 12.70 9.40 8.44
CA ASP A 268 13.67 8.62 7.67
C ASP A 268 14.46 7.64 8.57
N VAL A 269 14.69 8.01 9.83
CA VAL A 269 15.31 7.12 10.84
C VAL A 269 14.38 5.93 11.16
N PHE A 270 13.08 6.16 11.31
CA PHE A 270 12.10 5.08 11.48
C PHE A 270 12.08 4.14 10.27
N ALA A 271 12.01 4.71 9.07
CA ALA A 271 12.03 3.96 7.81
C ALA A 271 13.33 3.14 7.65
N LEU A 272 14.48 3.68 8.06
CA LEU A 272 15.76 2.94 8.10
C LEU A 272 15.66 1.74 9.05
N GLY A 273 15.06 1.89 10.24
CA GLY A 273 14.82 0.79 11.16
C GLY A 273 14.00 -0.34 10.52
N GLY A 274 12.91 0.00 9.81
CA GLY A 274 12.11 -0.97 9.07
C GLY A 274 12.87 -1.65 7.92
N VAL A 275 13.73 -0.91 7.22
CA VAL A 275 14.62 -1.44 6.17
C VAL A 275 15.63 -2.44 6.75
N ILE A 276 16.16 -2.22 7.96
CA ILE A 276 17.09 -3.16 8.62
C ILE A 276 16.38 -4.48 8.96
N VAL A 277 15.15 -4.43 9.47
CA VAL A 277 14.34 -5.65 9.70
C VAL A 277 14.15 -6.39 8.38
N PHE A 278 13.54 -5.74 7.38
CA PHE A 278 13.25 -6.34 6.08
C PHE A 278 14.48 -6.95 5.39
N ALA A 279 15.62 -6.26 5.41
CA ALA A 279 16.85 -6.75 4.81
C ALA A 279 17.40 -8.01 5.50
N THR A 280 17.06 -8.26 6.76
CA THR A 280 17.60 -9.37 7.56
C THR A 280 16.63 -10.54 7.74
N THR A 281 15.31 -10.28 7.74
CA THR A 281 14.27 -11.32 7.93
C THR A 281 13.54 -11.70 6.65
N GLY A 282 13.46 -10.79 5.67
CA GLY A 282 12.58 -10.91 4.50
C GLY A 282 11.22 -10.22 4.67
N ASP A 283 10.82 -9.93 5.91
CA ASP A 283 9.50 -9.39 6.26
C ASP A 283 9.60 -7.97 6.84
N GLY A 284 8.56 -7.15 6.63
CA GLY A 284 8.48 -5.81 7.22
C GLY A 284 8.37 -5.85 8.76
N PRO A 285 8.69 -4.75 9.47
CA PRO A 285 8.65 -4.68 10.94
C PRO A 285 7.25 -4.84 11.55
N TYR A 286 6.20 -4.98 10.73
CA TYR A 286 4.81 -5.21 11.15
C TYR A 286 4.21 -6.46 10.46
N GLY A 287 5.08 -7.35 9.96
CA GLY A 287 4.73 -8.53 9.17
C GLY A 287 4.18 -8.17 7.78
N ASN A 288 3.52 -9.15 7.15
CA ASN A 288 2.77 -8.96 5.92
C ASN A 288 1.28 -8.89 6.22
N ALA A 289 0.60 -7.85 5.74
CA ALA A 289 -0.84 -7.65 5.84
C ALA A 289 -1.32 -6.63 4.78
N GLU A 290 -2.62 -6.40 4.70
CA GLU A 290 -3.18 -5.36 3.83
C GLU A 290 -2.68 -3.95 4.19
N PRO A 291 -2.65 -2.99 3.23
CA PRO A 291 -2.18 -1.63 3.45
C PRO A 291 -2.69 -0.93 4.71
N GLN A 292 -4.01 -0.99 4.96
CA GLN A 292 -4.62 -0.33 6.12
C GLN A 292 -4.25 -1.02 7.45
N ILE A 293 -4.04 -2.34 7.45
CA ILE A 293 -3.59 -3.10 8.62
C ILE A 293 -2.15 -2.71 8.94
N LEU A 294 -1.25 -2.68 7.94
CA LEU A 294 0.14 -2.26 8.15
C LEU A 294 0.24 -0.80 8.63
N MET A 295 -0.63 0.10 8.15
CA MET A 295 -0.75 1.46 8.72
C MET A 295 -1.20 1.45 10.18
N TYR A 296 -2.23 0.67 10.53
CA TYR A 296 -2.70 0.53 11.91
C TYR A 296 -1.58 -0.01 12.84
N ARG A 297 -0.90 -1.09 12.44
CA ARG A 297 0.23 -1.67 13.20
C ARG A 297 1.36 -0.67 13.39
N THR A 298 1.70 0.07 12.33
CA THR A 298 2.72 1.12 12.38
C THR A 298 2.43 2.15 13.48
N VAL A 299 1.17 2.49 13.72
CA VAL A 299 0.79 3.43 14.80
C VAL A 299 0.60 2.73 16.16
N HIS A 300 -0.02 1.54 16.22
CA HIS A 300 -0.59 0.98 17.45
C HIS A 300 0.01 -0.34 17.97
N GLU A 301 0.76 -1.10 17.17
CA GLU A 301 1.37 -2.38 17.59
C GLU A 301 2.89 -2.24 17.68
N GLU A 302 3.55 -2.96 18.60
CA GLU A 302 5.02 -2.95 18.67
C GLU A 302 5.65 -3.68 17.47
N PRO A 303 6.81 -3.21 16.96
CA PRO A 303 7.49 -3.83 15.82
C PRO A 303 7.96 -5.26 16.14
N GLN A 304 7.82 -6.14 15.16
CA GLN A 304 8.25 -7.52 15.19
C GLN A 304 9.62 -7.63 14.53
N PHE A 305 10.61 -8.14 15.26
CA PHE A 305 12.00 -8.17 14.82
C PHE A 305 12.44 -9.51 14.22
N GLY A 306 11.81 -10.63 14.59
CA GLY A 306 12.30 -11.96 14.24
C GLY A 306 13.68 -12.24 14.86
N GLU A 307 14.45 -13.14 14.24
CA GLU A 307 15.82 -13.45 14.66
C GLU A 307 16.83 -12.45 14.06
N LEU A 308 16.91 -11.25 14.65
CA LEU A 308 17.95 -10.28 14.29
C LEU A 308 19.29 -10.59 15.00
N PRO A 309 20.42 -10.55 14.29
CA PRO A 309 21.75 -10.65 14.89
C PRO A 309 22.04 -9.55 15.91
N ASP A 310 22.87 -9.86 16.91
CA ASP A 310 23.20 -8.95 18.01
C ASP A 310 23.69 -7.57 17.54
N GLY A 311 23.17 -6.52 18.16
CA GLY A 311 23.41 -5.13 17.79
C GLY A 311 22.63 -4.64 16.56
N LEU A 312 22.19 -5.50 15.63
CA LEU A 312 21.21 -5.09 14.61
C LEU A 312 19.81 -4.98 15.21
N ALA A 313 19.46 -5.86 16.15
CA ALA A 313 18.20 -5.78 16.91
C ALA A 313 18.04 -4.44 17.66
N GLU A 314 19.04 -4.06 18.45
CA GLU A 314 19.05 -2.80 19.21
C GLU A 314 19.03 -1.57 18.28
N LEU A 315 19.75 -1.64 17.16
CA LEU A 315 19.77 -0.59 16.14
C LEU A 315 18.40 -0.40 15.48
N ALA A 316 17.78 -1.47 15.00
CA ALA A 316 16.45 -1.43 14.40
C ALA A 316 15.38 -0.96 15.41
N GLY A 317 15.42 -1.48 16.65
CA GLY A 317 14.46 -1.13 17.70
C GLY A 317 14.56 0.31 18.18
N SER A 318 15.78 0.84 18.34
CA SER A 318 15.96 2.27 18.68
C SER A 318 15.51 3.20 17.54
N CYS A 319 15.64 2.78 16.28
CA CYS A 319 15.11 3.51 15.13
C CYS A 319 13.57 3.45 15.03
N LEU A 320 12.94 2.31 15.32
CA LEU A 320 11.49 2.07 15.20
C LEU A 320 10.65 2.56 16.40
N ALA A 321 11.23 3.37 17.30
CA ALA A 321 10.50 3.97 18.42
C ALA A 321 9.31 4.82 17.91
N LYS A 322 8.12 4.64 18.50
CA LYS A 322 6.89 5.31 18.05
C LYS A 322 7.00 6.84 18.11
N ASP A 323 7.49 7.33 19.25
CA ASP A 323 7.78 8.75 19.49
C ASP A 323 9.03 9.20 18.71
N PRO A 324 8.93 10.20 17.80
CA PRO A 324 10.06 10.72 17.03
C PRO A 324 11.23 11.21 17.89
N GLU A 325 10.97 11.82 19.05
CA GLU A 325 12.01 12.40 19.91
C GLU A 325 12.81 11.32 20.68
N ARG A 326 12.34 10.07 20.67
CA ARG A 326 13.03 8.91 21.26
C ARG A 326 13.92 8.17 20.26
N ARG A 327 13.94 8.58 18.98
CA ARG A 327 14.78 7.97 17.94
C ARG A 327 16.19 8.59 17.96
N PRO A 328 17.26 7.80 17.76
CA PRO A 328 18.63 8.31 17.72
C PRO A 328 18.87 9.20 16.50
N THR A 329 19.66 10.25 16.67
CA THR A 329 20.01 11.17 15.57
C THR A 329 20.99 10.52 14.58
N LEU A 330 20.98 10.96 13.31
CA LEU A 330 21.91 10.43 12.31
C LEU A 330 23.40 10.50 12.73
N PRO A 331 23.92 11.58 13.35
CA PRO A 331 25.30 11.58 13.86
C PRO A 331 25.56 10.52 14.93
N ALA A 332 24.61 10.25 15.82
CA ALA A 332 24.74 9.18 16.83
C ALA A 332 24.70 7.79 16.19
N LEU A 333 23.88 7.59 15.16
CA LEU A 333 23.83 6.34 14.39
C LEU A 333 25.11 6.10 13.58
N VAL A 334 25.65 7.13 12.92
CA VAL A 334 26.95 7.06 12.22
C VAL A 334 28.07 6.76 13.21
N ALA A 335 28.08 7.41 14.39
CA ALA A 335 29.06 7.12 15.44
C ALA A 335 28.97 5.67 15.96
N ARG A 336 27.76 5.08 16.05
CA ARG A 336 27.56 3.67 16.44
C ARG A 336 27.93 2.67 15.33
N MET A 337 27.80 3.04 14.06
CA MET A 337 28.08 2.16 12.91
C MET A 337 29.51 2.28 12.36
N GLY A 338 30.22 3.37 12.66
CA GLY A 338 31.56 3.65 12.15
C GLY A 338 31.57 4.20 10.72
N ALA A 339 32.76 4.27 10.12
CA ALA A 339 32.96 4.73 8.75
C ALA A 339 32.37 3.74 7.73
N PRO A 340 32.05 4.18 6.49
CA PRO A 340 31.72 3.28 5.39
C PRO A 340 32.86 2.28 5.17
N GLY A 341 32.53 0.99 5.20
CA GLY A 341 33.50 -0.07 4.92
C GLY A 341 33.85 -0.18 3.44
N PRO A 342 34.82 -1.05 3.09
CA PRO A 342 34.97 -1.52 1.72
C PRO A 342 33.65 -2.11 1.20
N TYR A 343 33.33 -1.83 -0.07
CA TYR A 343 32.18 -2.41 -0.77
C TYR A 343 32.61 -3.48 -1.79
N GLU A 344 33.89 -3.81 -1.82
CA GLU A 344 34.44 -5.00 -2.42
C GLU A 344 33.76 -6.25 -1.82
N ASP A 345 33.18 -7.09 -2.69
CA ASP A 345 32.49 -8.35 -2.36
C ASP A 345 31.41 -8.26 -1.25
N TRP A 346 30.79 -7.08 -1.06
CA TRP A 346 29.82 -6.82 0.02
C TRP A 346 28.47 -7.54 -0.08
N LEU A 347 28.16 -8.15 -1.23
CA LEU A 347 26.89 -8.81 -1.54
C LEU A 347 27.07 -10.32 -1.72
N PRO A 348 26.05 -11.14 -1.40
CA PRO A 348 26.04 -12.56 -1.76
C PRO A 348 26.32 -12.79 -3.25
N GLU A 349 27.18 -13.76 -3.57
CA GLU A 349 27.62 -14.01 -4.96
C GLU A 349 26.47 -14.21 -5.98
N PRO A 350 25.30 -14.82 -5.67
CA PRO A 350 24.16 -14.85 -6.61
C PRO A 350 23.70 -13.46 -7.08
N LEU A 351 23.72 -12.48 -6.18
CA LEU A 351 23.36 -11.09 -6.44
C LEU A 351 24.52 -10.31 -7.10
N ALA A 352 25.77 -10.60 -6.73
CA ALA A 352 26.94 -10.04 -7.40
C ALA A 352 27.03 -10.51 -8.87
N VAL A 353 26.78 -11.80 -9.16
CA VAL A 353 26.61 -12.33 -10.52
C VAL A 353 25.48 -11.61 -11.27
N GLN A 354 24.34 -11.36 -10.60
CA GLN A 354 23.20 -10.65 -11.19
C GLN A 354 23.58 -9.22 -11.60
N LEU A 355 24.32 -8.50 -10.76
CA LEU A 355 24.81 -7.14 -11.05
C LEU A 355 25.84 -7.13 -12.19
N ARG A 356 26.82 -8.05 -12.20
CA ARG A 356 27.80 -8.17 -13.30
C ARG A 356 27.12 -8.43 -14.65
N ARG A 357 25.97 -9.14 -14.67
CA ARG A 357 25.11 -9.33 -15.86
C ARG A 357 24.29 -8.10 -16.23
N LEU A 358 23.84 -7.31 -15.26
CA LEU A 358 23.09 -6.07 -15.51
C LEU A 358 23.97 -4.99 -16.15
N SER A 359 25.17 -4.75 -15.60
CA SER A 359 26.11 -3.75 -16.13
C SER A 359 26.56 -4.05 -17.56
N THR A 360 26.82 -5.33 -17.87
CA THR A 360 27.23 -5.77 -19.22
C THR A 360 26.12 -5.68 -20.26
N GLN A 361 24.84 -5.78 -19.86
CA GLN A 361 23.69 -5.56 -20.76
C GLN A 361 23.41 -4.08 -21.03
N LEU A 362 23.65 -3.21 -20.05
CA LEU A 362 23.41 -1.76 -20.16
C LEU A 362 24.56 -1.01 -20.85
N GLY A 363 25.75 -1.62 -20.91
CA GLY A 363 26.92 -1.05 -21.58
C GLY A 363 27.55 0.12 -20.82
N ASP A 364 27.52 0.09 -19.48
CA ASP A 364 28.07 1.15 -18.63
C ASP A 364 29.60 1.27 -18.81
N PRO A 365 30.13 2.43 -19.29
CA PRO A 365 31.56 2.62 -19.46
C PRO A 365 32.34 2.55 -18.14
N ARG A 366 31.74 2.86 -16.98
CA ARG A 366 32.42 2.81 -15.68
C ARG A 366 32.78 1.39 -15.26
N SER A 367 32.03 0.39 -15.74
CA SER A 367 32.30 -1.03 -15.48
C SER A 367 33.55 -1.58 -16.20
N ARG A 368 34.28 -0.75 -16.97
CA ARG A 368 35.58 -1.12 -17.56
C ARG A 368 36.79 -0.83 -16.66
N GLU A 369 36.63 0.02 -15.65
CA GLU A 369 37.76 0.59 -14.90
C GLU A 369 38.30 -0.35 -13.79
N THR A 370 37.60 -1.45 -13.50
CA THR A 370 37.96 -2.45 -12.50
C THR A 370 38.38 -3.81 -13.08
N ALA A 371 38.61 -3.90 -14.41
CA ALA A 371 39.26 -5.06 -14.98
C ALA A 371 40.76 -5.02 -14.64
N PRO A 372 41.35 -6.02 -13.95
CA PRO A 372 42.78 -6.03 -13.71
C PRO A 372 43.51 -6.09 -15.05
N HIS A 373 44.37 -5.10 -15.30
CA HIS A 373 45.23 -5.10 -16.48
C HIS A 373 46.25 -6.23 -16.39
N THR A 374 45.91 -7.40 -16.93
CA THR A 374 46.90 -8.40 -17.33
C THR A 374 47.89 -7.69 -18.25
N PRO A 375 49.20 -7.60 -17.91
CA PRO A 375 50.17 -6.99 -18.79
C PRO A 375 50.17 -7.73 -20.12
N ALA A 376 49.90 -7.01 -21.21
CA ALA A 376 50.00 -7.58 -22.54
C ALA A 376 51.45 -8.05 -22.73
N ALA A 377 51.63 -9.33 -23.08
CA ALA A 377 52.97 -9.88 -23.32
C ALA A 377 53.67 -9.04 -24.39
N GLY A 378 54.82 -8.46 -24.03
CA GLY A 378 55.52 -7.53 -24.92
C GLY A 378 55.92 -8.20 -26.23
N PRO A 379 55.86 -7.49 -27.38
CA PRO A 379 56.48 -7.96 -28.60
C PRO A 379 57.98 -8.15 -28.38
N ALA A 380 58.58 -9.13 -29.07
CA ALA A 380 59.91 -9.62 -28.77
C ALA A 380 61.00 -8.55 -28.83
N GLU A 381 61.97 -8.67 -27.93
CA GLU A 381 63.18 -7.86 -27.85
C GLU A 381 64.01 -8.00 -29.13
N VAL A 382 64.31 -6.89 -29.79
CA VAL A 382 65.22 -6.83 -30.94
C VAL A 382 66.24 -5.73 -30.67
N ALA A 383 67.48 -6.12 -30.38
CA ALA A 383 68.54 -5.17 -30.04
C ALA A 383 69.07 -4.44 -31.28
N PHE A 384 69.31 -3.13 -31.16
CA PHE A 384 70.21 -2.42 -32.06
C PHE A 384 70.86 -1.23 -31.34
N GLU A 385 72.18 -1.10 -31.46
CA GLU A 385 72.98 -0.02 -30.87
C GLU A 385 73.00 1.21 -31.80
N GLY A 386 72.93 2.43 -31.26
CA GLY A 386 72.98 3.64 -32.08
C GLY A 386 72.66 4.94 -31.34
N LEU A 387 73.68 5.57 -30.75
CA LEU A 387 73.65 6.94 -30.21
C LEU A 387 73.62 8.01 -31.35
N PRO A 388 73.25 9.30 -31.12
CA PRO A 388 73.37 10.01 -29.84
C PRO A 388 72.21 10.93 -29.37
N THR A 389 72.08 10.98 -28.04
CA THR A 389 71.86 12.13 -27.17
C THR A 389 71.33 13.46 -27.75
N ARG A 390 70.19 13.94 -27.21
CA ARG A 390 70.00 15.38 -26.95
C ARG A 390 69.16 15.65 -25.71
N THR A 391 69.79 16.25 -24.69
CA THR A 391 69.16 16.60 -23.41
C THR A 391 68.41 17.93 -23.50
N MET A 392 67.20 17.99 -22.92
CA MET A 392 66.56 19.24 -22.47
C MET A 392 65.90 18.99 -21.11
N ALA A 393 65.98 19.97 -20.21
CA ALA A 393 65.61 19.82 -18.80
C ALA A 393 64.20 20.36 -18.47
N SER A 394 63.71 20.02 -17.27
CA SER A 394 62.40 20.38 -16.74
C SER A 394 62.40 21.70 -15.94
N SER A 395 61.27 22.43 -15.99
CA SER A 395 60.76 23.41 -14.98
C SER A 395 59.55 24.20 -15.56
N PRO A 396 58.74 24.92 -14.77
CA PRO A 396 58.02 24.45 -13.58
C PRO A 396 56.53 24.89 -13.60
N ALA A 397 55.77 24.65 -12.52
CA ALA A 397 54.38 25.12 -12.37
C ALA A 397 54.28 26.55 -11.76
N PRO A 398 53.20 27.32 -12.04
CA PRO A 398 52.99 28.66 -11.47
C PRO A 398 52.42 28.64 -10.02
N PRO A 399 52.62 29.70 -9.22
CA PRO A 399 52.33 29.72 -7.78
C PRO A 399 50.94 30.28 -7.38
N LEU A 400 50.57 30.04 -6.12
CA LEU A 400 49.46 30.68 -5.40
C LEU A 400 49.94 31.93 -4.62
N PRO A 401 49.08 32.95 -4.38
CA PRO A 401 49.38 34.06 -3.46
C PRO A 401 48.88 33.82 -2.02
N ASP A 402 49.68 34.21 -1.03
CA ASP A 402 49.37 34.14 0.41
C ASP A 402 48.52 35.32 0.95
N ALA A 403 48.01 35.17 2.19
CA ALA A 403 47.23 36.17 2.91
C ALA A 403 47.87 36.62 4.25
N PRO A 404 47.94 37.94 4.56
CA PRO A 404 48.32 38.51 5.86
C PRO A 404 47.09 38.77 6.78
N PRO A 405 47.25 39.14 8.07
CA PRO A 405 46.49 38.46 9.13
C PRO A 405 45.45 39.28 9.94
N ARG A 406 44.72 38.55 10.79
CA ARG A 406 43.93 38.99 11.97
C ARG A 406 44.84 39.70 13.01
N GLU A 407 44.41 40.52 13.98
CA GLU A 407 43.11 40.98 14.54
C GLU A 407 43.45 42.22 15.43
N PRO A 408 42.60 42.78 16.33
CA PRO A 408 41.13 42.79 16.46
C PRO A 408 40.53 44.22 16.61
N HIS A 409 39.19 44.36 16.61
CA HIS A 409 38.49 45.21 17.60
C HIS A 409 36.95 45.06 17.60
N ARG A 410 36.40 44.90 18.82
CA ARG A 410 35.07 45.22 19.36
C ARG A 410 33.87 45.48 18.41
N SER A 411 32.89 44.60 18.56
CA SER A 411 31.44 44.82 18.73
C SER A 411 30.83 46.21 18.45
N ASP A 412 29.88 46.23 17.52
CA ASP A 412 28.67 47.06 17.59
C ASP A 412 27.46 46.24 17.06
N LEU A 413 26.25 46.52 17.56
CA LEU A 413 25.02 45.77 17.26
C LEU A 413 24.15 46.48 16.21
N PRO A 414 23.68 45.80 15.14
CA PRO A 414 22.71 46.39 14.21
C PRO A 414 21.32 46.53 14.84
N THR A 415 20.81 47.77 14.86
CA THR A 415 19.48 48.14 15.40
C THR A 415 18.32 47.59 14.55
N ALA A 416 17.19 47.30 15.20
CA ALA A 416 15.95 46.91 14.52
C ALA A 416 15.33 48.05 13.67
N PRO A 417 14.64 47.75 12.55
CA PRO A 417 14.00 48.75 11.71
C PRO A 417 12.74 49.37 12.34
N PRO A 418 12.41 50.64 12.07
CA PRO A 418 11.26 51.33 12.65
C PRO A 418 9.92 50.93 12.01
N PRO A 419 8.79 51.07 12.73
CA PRO A 419 7.46 50.69 12.25
C PRO A 419 6.80 51.75 11.34
N PRO A 420 6.00 51.34 10.33
CA PRO A 420 5.15 52.24 9.57
C PRO A 420 3.89 52.63 10.37
N SER A 421 3.44 53.88 10.22
CA SER A 421 2.29 54.46 10.93
C SER A 421 1.25 55.03 9.95
N GLY A 422 -0.02 55.12 10.38
CA GLY A 422 -1.03 55.97 9.69
C GLY A 422 -2.03 55.29 8.75
N GLN A 423 -2.90 54.45 9.33
CA GLN A 423 -4.34 54.26 9.04
C GLN A 423 -5.06 55.25 8.06
N PRO A 424 -6.12 54.79 7.36
CA PRO A 424 -7.44 54.62 8.00
C PRO A 424 -8.07 53.22 7.86
N ALA A 425 -8.96 52.89 8.81
CA ALA A 425 -9.66 51.61 8.87
C ALA A 425 -10.97 51.58 8.06
N SER A 426 -11.38 50.38 7.62
CA SER A 426 -12.74 50.09 7.14
C SER A 426 -13.42 49.06 8.07
N PRO A 427 -14.75 49.09 8.26
CA PRO A 427 -15.38 48.44 9.41
C PRO A 427 -15.67 46.95 9.23
N GLY A 428 -15.60 46.18 10.33
CA GLY A 428 -16.03 44.78 10.36
C GLY A 428 -17.57 44.61 10.32
N PRO A 429 -18.07 43.45 9.88
CA PRO A 429 -19.51 43.21 9.71
C PRO A 429 -20.22 43.02 11.07
N SER A 430 -21.16 43.91 11.38
CA SER A 430 -21.94 43.86 12.63
C SER A 430 -23.28 43.13 12.46
N ARG A 431 -23.73 42.42 13.50
CA ARG A 431 -25.00 41.67 13.51
C ARG A 431 -26.22 42.61 13.67
N ARG A 432 -26.72 43.24 12.59
CA ARG A 432 -28.12 43.66 12.40
C ARG A 432 -28.35 44.29 11.01
N ARG A 433 -29.60 44.24 10.52
CA ARG A 433 -30.03 44.44 9.11
C ARG A 433 -29.60 43.26 8.22
N LEU A 434 -30.45 42.31 7.81
CA LEU A 434 -31.92 42.18 7.85
C LEU A 434 -32.71 43.19 6.98
N LEU A 435 -33.49 42.63 6.04
CA LEU A 435 -34.52 43.23 5.17
C LEU A 435 -34.08 44.09 3.96
N ALA A 436 -34.89 43.93 2.89
CA ALA A 436 -35.06 44.80 1.72
C ALA A 436 -33.93 44.93 0.66
N ALA A 437 -33.80 43.91 -0.19
CA ALA A 437 -33.56 44.08 -1.64
C ALA A 437 -34.10 42.85 -2.40
N LEU A 438 -35.32 42.94 -2.93
CA LEU A 438 -35.97 41.92 -3.77
C LEU A 438 -36.29 42.49 -5.16
N SER A 439 -36.64 41.60 -6.10
CA SER A 439 -36.96 41.85 -7.53
C SER A 439 -35.76 42.31 -8.39
N GLY A 440 -35.50 41.76 -9.57
CA GLY A 440 -36.08 40.61 -10.31
C GLY A 440 -35.17 40.31 -11.52
N VAL A 441 -35.44 39.45 -12.51
CA VAL A 441 -36.50 38.46 -12.83
C VAL A 441 -35.83 37.39 -13.75
N GLY A 442 -36.13 36.09 -13.76
CA GLY A 442 -37.01 35.29 -12.88
C GLY A 442 -37.76 34.16 -13.62
N VAL A 443 -38.12 33.11 -12.87
CA VAL A 443 -39.20 32.13 -13.14
C VAL A 443 -38.98 31.03 -14.20
N VAL A 444 -38.74 29.81 -13.68
CA VAL A 444 -39.27 28.47 -14.03
C VAL A 444 -38.31 27.44 -13.39
N ALA A 445 -38.70 26.41 -12.62
CA ALA A 445 -39.89 26.10 -11.82
C ALA A 445 -39.43 25.15 -10.67
N GLY A 446 -40.16 24.75 -9.62
CA GLY A 446 -41.59 24.85 -9.29
C GLY A 446 -42.30 23.50 -9.51
N GLY A 447 -42.68 22.71 -8.49
CA GLY A 447 -42.51 22.80 -7.03
C GLY A 447 -43.18 21.57 -6.37
N GLY A 448 -43.10 21.31 -5.06
CA GLY A 448 -42.43 21.98 -3.96
C GLY A 448 -42.71 21.23 -2.65
N ALA A 449 -42.07 21.61 -1.53
CA ALA A 449 -42.28 20.99 -0.22
C ALA A 449 -42.74 22.03 0.81
N LEU A 450 -44.01 21.95 1.26
CA LEU A 450 -44.54 22.50 2.51
C LEU A 450 -46.04 22.19 2.65
N ALA A 451 -46.38 21.09 3.34
CA ALA A 451 -47.75 20.77 3.77
C ALA A 451 -47.71 19.81 4.97
N TRP A 452 -47.63 20.34 6.19
CA TRP A 452 -47.64 19.55 7.43
C TRP A 452 -48.55 20.17 8.50
N THR A 453 -49.82 20.31 8.13
CA THR A 453 -50.97 20.59 9.01
C THR A 453 -52.22 19.98 8.38
N LEU A 454 -53.22 19.67 9.21
CA LEU A 454 -54.55 19.15 8.83
C LEU A 454 -54.60 17.71 8.26
N TRP A 455 -54.71 16.73 9.16
CA TRP A 455 -55.70 15.66 8.98
C TRP A 455 -56.46 15.46 10.32
N PRO A 456 -57.79 15.22 10.35
CA PRO A 456 -58.58 15.47 11.56
C PRO A 456 -59.01 14.20 12.31
N ASP A 457 -59.20 14.34 13.63
CA ASP A 457 -60.07 13.46 14.42
C ASP A 457 -61.56 13.77 14.12
N GLY A 458 -62.48 12.80 14.37
CA GLY A 458 -63.89 13.18 14.57
C GLY A 458 -65.03 12.29 14.08
N GLY A 459 -64.93 10.95 14.17
CA GLY A 459 -66.02 10.05 14.59
C GLY A 459 -67.36 9.92 13.82
N LYS A 460 -67.84 8.67 13.72
CA LYS A 460 -69.10 8.20 14.34
C LYS A 460 -69.33 6.69 14.15
N ASP A 461 -69.83 6.02 15.18
CA ASP A 461 -70.31 4.64 15.13
C ASP A 461 -71.64 4.51 14.37
N PRO A 462 -72.01 3.29 13.96
CA PRO A 462 -73.08 2.62 14.70
C PRO A 462 -72.72 1.21 15.19
N ALA A 463 -73.54 0.69 16.12
CA ALA A 463 -73.21 -0.48 16.94
C ALA A 463 -73.63 -1.84 16.36
N GLY A 464 -72.99 -2.91 16.87
CA GLY A 464 -73.57 -4.27 16.92
C GLY A 464 -72.68 -5.39 16.35
N GLY A 465 -71.97 -6.14 17.21
CA GLY A 465 -71.24 -7.34 16.78
C GLY A 465 -70.17 -7.83 17.76
N THR A 466 -70.56 -8.49 18.85
CA THR A 466 -69.62 -8.99 19.87
C THR A 466 -68.95 -10.31 19.43
N VAL A 467 -67.63 -10.29 19.18
CA VAL A 467 -66.78 -11.50 19.20
C VAL A 467 -65.48 -11.16 19.91
N ALA A 468 -65.09 -11.95 20.90
CA ALA A 468 -63.84 -11.77 21.63
C ALA A 468 -62.67 -12.49 20.92
N GLY A 469 -61.60 -11.76 20.61
CA GLY A 469 -60.33 -12.28 20.11
C GLY A 469 -59.21 -11.32 20.50
N GLY A 470 -58.20 -11.81 21.22
CA GLY A 470 -57.21 -10.96 21.89
C GLY A 470 -55.96 -10.63 21.07
N GLY A 471 -55.16 -9.69 21.57
CA GLY A 471 -53.75 -9.55 21.18
C GLY A 471 -53.42 -8.51 20.10
N SER A 472 -53.93 -7.28 20.19
CA SER A 472 -53.45 -6.19 19.32
C SER A 472 -52.02 -5.76 19.70
N GLY A 473 -51.04 -6.18 18.88
CA GLY A 473 -49.65 -5.73 18.99
C GLY A 473 -49.47 -4.31 18.45
N GLY A 474 -49.68 -3.30 19.31
CA GLY A 474 -49.52 -1.89 18.95
C GLY A 474 -48.07 -1.53 18.61
N GLY A 475 -47.73 -1.54 17.32
CA GLY A 475 -46.39 -1.20 16.83
C GLY A 475 -46.03 0.27 17.11
N THR A 476 -45.13 0.50 18.05
CA THR A 476 -44.53 1.83 18.27
C THR A 476 -43.73 2.25 17.04
N LYS A 477 -43.86 3.52 16.62
CA LYS A 477 -43.07 4.07 15.52
C LYS A 477 -41.57 3.97 15.88
N PRO A 478 -40.66 3.57 14.97
CA PRO A 478 -39.23 3.42 15.26
C PRO A 478 -38.60 4.69 15.87
N SER A 479 -39.05 5.87 15.43
CA SER A 479 -38.65 7.18 15.98
C SER A 479 -38.92 7.35 17.49
N ALA A 480 -39.91 6.66 18.05
CA ALA A 480 -40.19 6.71 19.49
C ALA A 480 -39.13 5.96 20.33
N GLN A 481 -38.47 4.97 19.74
CA GLN A 481 -37.51 4.09 20.42
C GLN A 481 -36.06 4.62 20.40
N LEU A 482 -35.75 5.61 19.55
CA LEU A 482 -34.47 6.31 19.54
C LEU A 482 -34.07 6.79 20.96
N PRO A 483 -32.77 6.74 21.33
CA PRO A 483 -32.25 7.37 22.54
C PRO A 483 -32.65 8.86 22.61
N GLN A 484 -33.03 9.33 23.80
CA GLN A 484 -33.54 10.71 23.95
C GLN A 484 -32.56 11.76 23.42
N ALA A 485 -31.26 11.64 23.73
CA ALA A 485 -30.24 12.57 23.24
C ALA A 485 -30.16 12.65 21.70
N ILE A 486 -30.54 11.59 20.97
CA ILE A 486 -30.59 11.57 19.51
C ILE A 486 -31.88 12.23 19.01
N ARG A 487 -33.03 12.00 19.67
CA ARG A 487 -34.30 12.66 19.36
C ARG A 487 -34.20 14.17 19.56
N ASP A 488 -33.67 14.60 20.70
CA ASP A 488 -33.56 16.01 21.10
C ASP A 488 -32.55 16.77 20.21
N LYS A 489 -31.52 16.09 19.70
CA LYS A 489 -30.54 16.58 18.71
C LYS A 489 -31.07 16.58 17.27
N GLY A 490 -31.99 15.68 16.94
CA GLY A 490 -32.55 15.48 15.59
C GLY A 490 -31.56 14.94 14.54
N ILE A 491 -30.36 14.48 14.95
CA ILE A 491 -29.27 14.08 14.05
C ILE A 491 -28.57 12.81 14.55
N VAL A 492 -28.47 11.80 13.68
CA VAL A 492 -27.59 10.63 13.83
C VAL A 492 -26.32 10.87 13.04
N THR A 493 -25.16 10.76 13.68
CA THR A 493 -23.84 10.91 13.06
C THR A 493 -23.28 9.54 12.71
N ILE A 494 -22.79 9.40 11.48
CA ILE A 494 -22.41 8.13 10.86
C ILE A 494 -20.92 8.17 10.55
N GLY A 495 -20.15 7.26 11.13
CA GLY A 495 -18.78 7.00 10.69
C GLY A 495 -18.77 6.21 9.38
N SER A 496 -17.93 6.60 8.42
CA SER A 496 -17.75 5.96 7.12
C SER A 496 -16.35 6.27 6.57
N ASP A 497 -15.76 5.35 5.80
CA ASP A 497 -14.58 5.59 4.96
C ASP A 497 -15.07 5.84 3.53
N LEU A 498 -15.23 7.12 3.15
CA LEU A 498 -15.88 7.55 1.90
C LEU A 498 -14.99 7.35 0.66
N THR A 499 -14.47 6.13 0.48
CA THR A 499 -13.58 5.72 -0.61
C THR A 499 -14.06 4.48 -1.38
N TYR A 500 -15.07 3.75 -0.89
CA TYR A 500 -15.49 2.44 -1.43
C TYR A 500 -16.76 2.52 -2.29
N SER A 501 -16.60 2.84 -3.58
CA SER A 501 -17.69 2.81 -4.56
C SER A 501 -18.10 1.36 -4.91
N PRO A 502 -19.40 0.99 -4.92
CA PRO A 502 -20.59 1.86 -4.84
C PRO A 502 -21.18 2.09 -3.44
N MET A 503 -20.58 1.52 -2.40
CA MET A 503 -21.14 1.48 -1.04
C MET A 503 -21.18 2.86 -0.39
N ASP A 504 -20.02 3.48 -0.21
CA ASP A 504 -19.84 4.78 0.44
C ASP A 504 -18.60 5.50 -0.11
N PHE A 505 -18.82 6.58 -0.87
CA PHE A 505 -17.76 7.30 -1.57
C PHE A 505 -18.04 8.81 -1.75
N LEU A 506 -17.00 9.61 -1.92
CA LEU A 506 -17.16 11.03 -2.27
C LEU A 506 -17.49 11.22 -3.76
N LYS A 507 -18.62 11.87 -4.05
CA LYS A 507 -19.03 12.32 -5.38
C LYS A 507 -19.19 13.83 -5.40
N ALA A 508 -18.36 14.51 -6.20
CA ALA A 508 -18.29 15.98 -6.26
C ALA A 508 -18.09 16.66 -4.88
N GLY A 509 -17.39 16.00 -3.96
CA GLY A 509 -17.12 16.49 -2.59
C GLY A 509 -18.21 16.20 -1.56
N ALA A 510 -19.34 15.59 -1.94
CA ALA A 510 -20.39 15.14 -1.03
C ALA A 510 -20.37 13.60 -0.86
N PRO A 511 -20.81 13.04 0.28
CA PRO A 511 -21.08 11.61 0.42
C PRO A 511 -22.12 11.13 -0.61
N ALA A 512 -21.87 9.99 -1.23
CA ALA A 512 -22.79 9.28 -2.10
C ALA A 512 -22.54 7.76 -2.00
N GLY A 513 -23.52 6.96 -2.40
CA GLY A 513 -23.42 5.50 -2.41
C GLY A 513 -24.67 4.83 -1.86
N LEU A 514 -24.64 3.49 -1.87
CA LEU A 514 -25.70 2.64 -1.31
C LEU A 514 -25.95 2.95 0.17
N ASP A 515 -24.88 3.00 0.98
CA ASP A 515 -24.97 3.23 2.43
C ASP A 515 -25.52 4.63 2.73
N VAL A 516 -25.23 5.61 1.86
CA VAL A 516 -25.73 6.99 1.98
C VAL A 516 -27.22 7.08 1.65
N ASP A 517 -27.67 6.50 0.54
CA ASP A 517 -29.09 6.45 0.18
C ASP A 517 -29.92 5.66 1.22
N LEU A 518 -29.35 4.58 1.77
CA LEU A 518 -29.97 3.78 2.81
C LEU A 518 -30.01 4.52 4.16
N ALA A 519 -28.93 5.20 4.55
CA ALA A 519 -28.89 6.04 5.74
C ALA A 519 -29.93 7.17 5.68
N ASP A 520 -30.10 7.83 4.54
CA ASP A 520 -31.12 8.88 4.37
C ASP A 520 -32.55 8.30 4.48
N ALA A 521 -32.78 7.07 4.02
CA ALA A 521 -34.06 6.37 4.21
C ALA A 521 -34.29 5.95 5.66
N LEU A 522 -33.26 5.45 6.35
CA LEU A 522 -33.32 5.15 7.78
C LEU A 522 -33.59 6.43 8.59
N GLY A 523 -32.95 7.55 8.24
CA GLY A 523 -33.21 8.86 8.84
C GLY A 523 -34.67 9.29 8.70
N ARG A 524 -35.25 9.18 7.49
CA ARG A 524 -36.69 9.42 7.26
C ARG A 524 -37.58 8.55 8.15
N ALA A 525 -37.32 7.25 8.21
CA ALA A 525 -38.09 6.31 9.03
C ALA A 525 -37.94 6.52 10.55
N LEU A 526 -36.78 7.04 10.98
CA LEU A 526 -36.45 7.36 12.37
C LEU A 526 -36.81 8.81 12.79
N GLY A 527 -37.17 9.67 11.85
CA GLY A 527 -37.50 11.08 12.11
C GLY A 527 -36.29 11.98 12.42
N VAL A 528 -35.11 11.64 11.90
CA VAL A 528 -33.82 12.32 12.14
C VAL A 528 -33.05 12.53 10.84
N ARG A 529 -32.10 13.46 10.83
CA ARG A 529 -31.14 13.59 9.73
C ARG A 529 -29.93 12.69 9.97
N CYS A 530 -29.38 12.11 8.92
CA CYS A 530 -28.08 11.44 8.96
C CYS A 530 -26.97 12.42 8.59
N GLU A 531 -25.82 12.32 9.29
CA GLU A 531 -24.64 13.17 9.08
C GLU A 531 -23.40 12.28 8.97
N PHE A 532 -22.94 12.04 7.73
CA PHE A 532 -21.72 11.28 7.47
C PHE A 532 -20.48 12.05 7.88
N ARG A 533 -19.55 11.36 8.54
CA ARG A 533 -18.26 11.88 8.99
C ARG A 533 -17.15 10.96 8.52
N ASN A 534 -16.38 11.42 7.54
CA ASN A 534 -15.30 10.65 6.93
C ASN A 534 -14.22 10.31 7.98
N SER A 535 -13.84 9.04 8.06
CA SER A 535 -12.80 8.53 8.95
C SER A 535 -12.27 7.22 8.36
N ALA A 536 -10.95 7.03 8.34
CA ALA A 536 -10.34 5.80 7.85
C ALA A 536 -10.95 4.56 8.52
N PHE A 537 -11.21 3.52 7.74
CA PHE A 537 -11.99 2.33 8.10
C PHE A 537 -11.52 1.66 9.40
N SER A 538 -10.20 1.49 9.56
CA SER A 538 -9.57 0.93 10.77
C SER A 538 -9.86 1.72 12.05
N GLY A 539 -10.16 3.02 11.93
CA GLY A 539 -10.51 3.91 13.03
C GLY A 539 -12.02 4.05 13.30
N LEU A 540 -12.90 3.38 12.54
CA LEU A 540 -14.35 3.54 12.66
C LEU A 540 -14.92 2.91 13.94
N LEU A 541 -14.62 1.64 14.21
CA LEU A 541 -15.18 0.92 15.37
C LEU A 541 -14.63 1.45 16.70
N THR A 542 -13.33 1.74 16.79
CA THR A 542 -12.75 2.53 17.90
C THR A 542 -13.38 3.93 18.01
N GLY A 543 -13.78 4.55 16.89
CA GLY A 543 -14.48 5.85 16.90
C GLY A 543 -15.89 5.79 17.47
N LEU A 544 -16.63 4.74 17.11
CA LEU A 544 -17.95 4.41 17.65
C LEU A 544 -17.88 4.14 19.16
N ALA A 545 -16.90 3.32 19.59
CA ALA A 545 -16.66 3.05 21.02
C ALA A 545 -16.28 4.31 21.82
N ALA A 546 -15.55 5.24 21.19
CA ALA A 546 -15.21 6.55 21.76
C ALA A 546 -16.30 7.63 21.62
N GLY A 547 -17.48 7.29 21.08
CA GLY A 547 -18.60 8.24 20.90
C GLY A 547 -18.35 9.36 19.88
N ARG A 548 -17.41 9.19 18.94
CA ARG A 548 -17.20 10.15 17.83
C ARG A 548 -18.37 10.17 16.85
N PHE A 549 -19.08 9.05 16.75
CA PHE A 549 -20.21 8.77 15.86
C PHE A 549 -21.30 8.04 16.66
N ASP A 550 -22.57 8.18 16.26
CA ASP A 550 -23.69 7.46 16.88
C ASP A 550 -23.80 6.01 16.35
N LEU A 551 -23.45 5.78 15.07
CA LEU A 551 -23.33 4.47 14.43
C LEU A 551 -22.27 4.51 13.29
N VAL A 552 -22.01 3.37 12.65
CA VAL A 552 -21.09 3.25 11.49
C VAL A 552 -21.75 2.50 10.33
N MET A 553 -21.59 3.02 9.11
CA MET A 553 -21.97 2.39 7.84
C MET A 553 -20.81 2.57 6.86
N SER A 554 -20.18 1.46 6.46
CA SER A 554 -19.02 1.45 5.56
C SER A 554 -18.72 0.01 5.10
N ALA A 555 -19.73 -0.68 4.55
CA ALA A 555 -19.62 -2.07 4.08
C ALA A 555 -18.97 -3.07 5.10
N LEU A 556 -19.24 -2.92 6.40
CA LEU A 556 -18.64 -3.74 7.45
C LEU A 556 -19.17 -5.18 7.44
N THR A 557 -18.32 -6.17 7.15
CA THR A 557 -18.66 -7.59 7.34
C THR A 557 -19.00 -7.88 8.80
N ASP A 558 -20.16 -8.49 9.06
CA ASP A 558 -20.48 -9.00 10.40
C ASP A 558 -19.81 -10.37 10.64
N THR A 559 -19.05 -10.46 11.73
CA THR A 559 -18.24 -11.63 12.13
C THR A 559 -18.22 -11.73 13.66
N LYS A 560 -18.06 -12.95 14.21
CA LYS A 560 -17.92 -13.13 15.67
C LYS A 560 -16.82 -12.27 16.29
N ASP A 561 -15.68 -12.14 15.63
CA ASP A 561 -14.57 -11.31 16.10
C ASP A 561 -14.97 -9.83 16.27
N ARG A 562 -15.79 -9.27 15.37
CA ARG A 562 -16.29 -7.89 15.49
C ARG A 562 -17.39 -7.77 16.54
N GLN A 563 -18.27 -8.76 16.61
CA GLN A 563 -19.32 -8.83 17.63
C GLN A 563 -18.69 -8.83 19.03
N ASP A 564 -17.71 -9.69 19.29
CA ASP A 564 -17.21 -9.95 20.65
C ASP A 564 -15.97 -9.13 21.04
N GLY A 565 -15.45 -8.29 20.14
CA GLY A 565 -14.37 -7.34 20.43
C GLY A 565 -12.98 -7.98 20.36
N HIS A 566 -12.80 -8.95 19.46
CA HIS A 566 -11.54 -9.65 19.21
C HIS A 566 -10.97 -9.32 17.82
N GLY A 567 -11.76 -8.69 16.95
CA GLY A 567 -11.38 -8.33 15.58
C GLY A 567 -10.63 -7.00 15.47
N ALA A 568 -9.85 -6.86 14.40
CA ALA A 568 -9.07 -5.66 14.11
C ALA A 568 -9.92 -4.37 14.12
N GLY A 569 -9.41 -3.33 14.77
CA GLY A 569 -10.09 -2.04 14.91
C GLY A 569 -11.19 -1.97 15.99
N THR A 570 -11.53 -3.09 16.66
CA THR A 570 -12.47 -3.08 17.78
C THR A 570 -11.80 -2.77 19.12
N THR A 571 -12.54 -2.12 20.02
CA THR A 571 -12.25 -2.13 21.46
C THR A 571 -12.90 -3.37 22.10
N GLY A 572 -12.28 -3.95 23.12
CA GLY A 572 -12.66 -5.25 23.74
C GLY A 572 -14.02 -5.38 24.44
N GLY A 573 -15.00 -4.54 24.11
CA GLY A 573 -16.43 -4.78 24.37
C GLY A 573 -17.24 -5.12 23.10
N GLY A 574 -16.62 -5.02 21.91
CA GLY A 574 -17.26 -5.33 20.62
C GLY A 574 -18.36 -4.34 20.21
N VAL A 575 -19.09 -4.70 19.16
CA VAL A 575 -20.23 -3.94 18.61
C VAL A 575 -21.41 -4.87 18.33
N ASP A 576 -22.62 -4.33 18.24
CA ASP A 576 -23.74 -5.03 17.59
C ASP A 576 -23.86 -4.54 16.15
N LEU A 577 -24.09 -5.46 15.22
CA LEU A 577 -24.20 -5.21 13.79
C LEU A 577 -25.61 -5.52 13.31
N VAL A 578 -26.22 -4.59 12.56
CA VAL A 578 -27.57 -4.74 11.98
C VAL A 578 -27.43 -5.05 10.49
N ASP A 579 -27.67 -6.31 10.10
CA ASP A 579 -27.45 -6.81 8.75
C ASP A 579 -28.37 -6.12 7.72
N TYR A 580 -27.77 -5.60 6.64
CA TYR A 580 -28.47 -4.81 5.61
C TYR A 580 -28.14 -5.20 4.17
N LEU A 581 -27.07 -5.97 3.93
CA LEU A 581 -26.73 -6.54 2.63
C LEU A 581 -25.99 -7.87 2.82
N ARG A 582 -25.91 -8.68 1.77
CA ARG A 582 -24.99 -9.83 1.67
C ARG A 582 -24.01 -9.60 0.53
N SER A 583 -22.72 -9.70 0.83
CA SER A 583 -21.62 -9.61 -0.13
C SER A 583 -20.79 -10.89 -0.14
N GLY A 584 -19.91 -11.02 -1.13
CA GLY A 584 -19.20 -12.25 -1.47
C GLY A 584 -18.58 -12.12 -2.85
N LEU A 585 -17.59 -12.98 -3.15
CA LEU A 585 -16.94 -12.95 -4.47
C LEU A 585 -17.93 -13.38 -5.55
N THR A 586 -17.92 -12.73 -6.71
CA THR A 586 -18.77 -13.10 -7.84
C THR A 586 -17.99 -13.18 -9.14
N LEU A 587 -18.49 -13.99 -10.08
CA LEU A 587 -17.86 -14.22 -11.37
C LEU A 587 -18.38 -13.21 -12.40
N VAL A 588 -17.47 -12.45 -13.00
CA VAL A 588 -17.79 -11.53 -14.10
C VAL A 588 -17.17 -12.06 -15.40
N VAL A 589 -17.97 -12.14 -16.45
CA VAL A 589 -17.60 -12.70 -17.76
C VAL A 589 -18.10 -11.82 -18.90
N ARG A 590 -17.60 -12.06 -20.12
CA ARG A 590 -18.17 -11.46 -21.33
C ARG A 590 -19.63 -11.88 -21.50
N ARG A 591 -20.48 -10.95 -21.96
CA ARG A 591 -21.91 -11.20 -22.16
C ARG A 591 -22.14 -12.40 -23.08
N GLY A 592 -23.05 -13.29 -22.67
CA GLY A 592 -23.29 -14.59 -23.31
C GLY A 592 -22.39 -15.74 -22.82
N SER A 593 -21.38 -15.49 -21.99
CA SER A 593 -20.39 -16.48 -21.50
C SER A 593 -19.85 -17.43 -22.59
N PRO A 594 -19.22 -16.91 -23.66
CA PRO A 594 -18.80 -17.71 -24.82
C PRO A 594 -17.81 -18.84 -24.48
N GLU A 595 -17.05 -18.72 -23.39
CA GLU A 595 -16.11 -19.75 -22.90
C GLU A 595 -16.74 -20.75 -21.90
N GLY A 596 -18.08 -20.76 -21.79
CA GLY A 596 -18.85 -21.75 -21.04
C GLY A 596 -18.72 -21.68 -19.52
N ILE A 597 -18.34 -20.52 -18.97
CA ILE A 597 -18.17 -20.34 -17.53
C ILE A 597 -19.55 -20.16 -16.88
N GLN A 598 -19.81 -20.90 -15.80
CA GLN A 598 -21.00 -20.78 -14.94
C GLN A 598 -20.64 -20.81 -13.44
N LYS A 599 -19.53 -21.46 -13.08
CA LYS A 599 -19.07 -21.69 -11.69
C LYS A 599 -17.53 -21.70 -11.59
N PRO A 600 -16.93 -21.60 -10.38
CA PRO A 600 -15.48 -21.45 -10.22
C PRO A 600 -14.65 -22.58 -10.83
N GLU A 601 -15.11 -23.84 -10.80
CA GLU A 601 -14.30 -24.95 -11.33
C GLU A 601 -14.11 -24.88 -12.86
N ASP A 602 -14.97 -24.16 -13.57
CA ASP A 602 -14.89 -23.99 -15.03
C ASP A 602 -13.70 -23.11 -15.46
N LEU A 603 -13.02 -22.47 -14.50
CA LEU A 603 -11.79 -21.68 -14.68
C LEU A 603 -10.53 -22.56 -14.80
N SER A 604 -10.63 -23.86 -14.56
CA SER A 604 -9.54 -24.84 -14.69
C SER A 604 -8.75 -24.66 -15.99
N GLY A 605 -7.46 -24.33 -15.88
CA GLY A 605 -6.56 -24.10 -17.02
C GLY A 605 -6.80 -22.83 -17.85
N LYS A 606 -7.78 -21.97 -17.49
CA LYS A 606 -8.17 -20.77 -18.26
C LYS A 606 -7.50 -19.48 -17.72
N PRO A 607 -7.32 -18.44 -18.56
CA PRO A 607 -6.86 -17.12 -18.12
C PRO A 607 -7.96 -16.38 -17.35
N VAL A 608 -7.64 -15.87 -16.16
CA VAL A 608 -8.58 -15.17 -15.27
C VAL A 608 -7.91 -13.91 -14.73
N ALA A 609 -8.58 -12.76 -14.83
CA ALA A 609 -8.05 -11.49 -14.34
C ALA A 609 -8.45 -11.25 -12.87
N VAL A 610 -7.56 -10.68 -12.07
CA VAL A 610 -7.84 -10.20 -10.70
C VAL A 610 -7.00 -8.96 -10.39
N GLN A 611 -7.46 -8.15 -9.43
CA GLN A 611 -6.60 -7.11 -8.84
C GLN A 611 -5.57 -7.77 -7.89
N ARG A 612 -4.32 -7.32 -7.95
CA ARG A 612 -3.24 -7.77 -7.06
C ARG A 612 -3.59 -7.52 -5.60
N GLY A 613 -3.41 -8.53 -4.75
CA GLY A 613 -3.64 -8.41 -3.30
C GLY A 613 -5.12 -8.36 -2.87
N SER A 614 -6.04 -8.70 -3.77
CA SER A 614 -7.48 -8.82 -3.45
C SER A 614 -7.84 -10.19 -2.88
N ALA A 615 -8.96 -10.29 -2.15
CA ALA A 615 -9.53 -11.57 -1.72
C ALA A 615 -9.82 -12.52 -2.90
N ALA A 616 -10.17 -11.97 -4.06
CA ALA A 616 -10.32 -12.71 -5.32
C ALA A 616 -9.03 -13.41 -5.76
N GLN A 617 -7.86 -12.81 -5.54
CA GLN A 617 -6.58 -13.45 -5.80
C GLN A 617 -6.36 -14.65 -4.86
N SER A 618 -6.52 -14.45 -3.54
CA SER A 618 -6.36 -15.51 -2.52
C SER A 618 -7.28 -16.71 -2.78
N TYR A 619 -8.53 -16.46 -3.18
CA TYR A 619 -9.49 -17.48 -3.58
C TYR A 619 -9.02 -18.27 -4.81
N LEU A 620 -8.53 -17.60 -5.87
CA LEU A 620 -7.99 -18.28 -7.05
C LEU A 620 -6.70 -19.06 -6.76
N ASP A 621 -5.86 -18.56 -5.86
CA ASP A 621 -4.64 -19.24 -5.41
C ASP A 621 -4.96 -20.51 -4.60
N GLU A 622 -6.12 -20.62 -3.95
CA GLU A 622 -6.63 -21.84 -3.34
C GLU A 622 -7.34 -22.75 -4.34
N LEU A 623 -8.27 -22.20 -5.14
CA LEU A 623 -9.01 -22.92 -6.19
C LEU A 623 -8.05 -23.64 -7.15
N SER A 624 -6.95 -23.00 -7.53
CA SER A 624 -5.89 -23.57 -8.39
C SER A 624 -5.24 -24.84 -7.85
N ARG A 625 -5.39 -25.15 -6.56
CA ARG A 625 -4.91 -26.41 -5.92
C ARG A 625 -5.98 -27.50 -5.92
N LYS A 626 -7.25 -27.14 -6.14
CA LYS A 626 -8.43 -28.03 -6.13
C LYS A 626 -8.87 -28.46 -7.54
N VAL A 627 -8.61 -27.64 -8.56
CA VAL A 627 -9.00 -27.93 -9.97
C VAL A 627 -7.95 -28.75 -10.74
N PRO A 628 -8.33 -29.55 -11.75
CA PRO A 628 -7.39 -30.43 -12.49
C PRO A 628 -6.27 -29.72 -13.27
N ALA A 629 -6.42 -28.44 -13.60
CA ALA A 629 -5.39 -27.65 -14.28
C ALA A 629 -5.32 -26.25 -13.67
N GLN A 630 -4.10 -25.81 -13.32
CA GLN A 630 -3.84 -24.52 -12.66
C GLN A 630 -4.51 -23.34 -13.40
N VAL A 631 -5.21 -22.48 -12.67
CA VAL A 631 -5.83 -21.27 -13.23
C VAL A 631 -4.72 -20.29 -13.63
N LYS A 632 -4.83 -19.69 -14.82
CA LYS A 632 -3.80 -18.77 -15.35
C LYS A 632 -4.11 -17.35 -14.90
N VAL A 633 -3.87 -17.09 -13.62
CA VAL A 633 -4.15 -15.80 -12.97
C VAL A 633 -3.34 -14.67 -13.62
N GLN A 634 -4.03 -13.62 -14.08
CA GLN A 634 -3.47 -12.37 -14.58
C GLN A 634 -3.72 -11.28 -13.53
N MET A 635 -2.65 -10.78 -12.90
CA MET A 635 -2.75 -9.74 -11.86
C MET A 635 -2.64 -8.35 -12.47
N PHE A 636 -3.56 -7.47 -12.10
CA PHE A 636 -3.60 -6.06 -12.49
C PHE A 636 -3.53 -5.14 -11.27
N ASP A 637 -3.06 -3.92 -11.47
CA ASP A 637 -2.82 -2.98 -10.37
C ASP A 637 -4.01 -2.01 -10.15
N SER A 638 -5.05 -2.11 -10.99
CA SER A 638 -6.33 -1.39 -10.81
C SER A 638 -7.55 -2.22 -11.27
N PRO A 639 -8.75 -2.00 -10.71
CA PRO A 639 -9.98 -2.68 -11.17
C PRO A 639 -10.27 -2.45 -12.66
N ALA A 640 -10.09 -1.22 -13.15
CA ALA A 640 -10.40 -0.87 -14.54
C ALA A 640 -9.66 -1.74 -15.57
N GLU A 641 -8.42 -2.13 -15.27
CA GLU A 641 -7.63 -3.06 -16.09
C GLU A 641 -8.19 -4.49 -16.07
N VAL A 642 -8.69 -4.96 -14.91
CA VAL A 642 -9.34 -6.27 -14.75
C VAL A 642 -10.56 -6.38 -15.65
N TYR A 643 -11.51 -5.45 -15.51
CA TYR A 643 -12.74 -5.43 -16.32
C TYR A 643 -12.45 -5.25 -17.82
N ALA A 644 -11.49 -4.38 -18.18
CA ALA A 644 -11.08 -4.19 -19.57
C ALA A 644 -10.41 -5.44 -20.18
N ASN A 645 -9.64 -6.20 -19.39
CA ASN A 645 -9.00 -7.45 -19.83
C ASN A 645 -10.04 -8.52 -20.18
N VAL A 646 -11.06 -8.70 -19.34
CA VAL A 646 -12.18 -9.62 -19.57
C VAL A 646 -13.04 -9.15 -20.75
N ALA A 647 -13.41 -7.87 -20.83
CA ALA A 647 -14.21 -7.34 -21.94
C ALA A 647 -13.52 -7.55 -23.31
N GLN A 648 -12.19 -7.45 -23.35
CA GLN A 648 -11.38 -7.72 -24.54
C GLN A 648 -11.12 -9.21 -24.80
N GLY A 649 -11.59 -10.13 -23.95
CA GLY A 649 -11.42 -11.57 -24.09
C GLY A 649 -9.98 -12.07 -23.87
N ARG A 650 -9.13 -11.29 -23.18
CA ARG A 650 -7.77 -11.70 -22.80
C ARG A 650 -7.75 -12.62 -21.58
N SER A 651 -8.79 -12.53 -20.77
CA SER A 651 -9.20 -13.50 -19.74
C SER A 651 -10.65 -13.88 -19.97
N VAL A 652 -11.04 -15.09 -19.59
CA VAL A 652 -12.42 -15.60 -19.77
C VAL A 652 -13.38 -15.04 -18.71
N ALA A 653 -12.82 -14.69 -17.55
CA ALA A 653 -13.53 -14.20 -16.38
C ALA A 653 -12.62 -13.30 -15.52
N CYS A 654 -13.23 -12.60 -14.57
CA CYS A 654 -12.59 -12.12 -13.35
C CYS A 654 -13.45 -12.46 -12.14
N LEU A 655 -12.86 -12.39 -10.95
CA LEU A 655 -13.58 -12.38 -9.68
C LEU A 655 -13.36 -11.01 -9.00
N ASP A 656 -14.41 -10.50 -8.38
CA ASP A 656 -14.43 -9.26 -7.60
C ASP A 656 -15.58 -9.34 -6.57
N ASP A 657 -15.65 -8.40 -5.62
CA ASP A 657 -16.72 -8.39 -4.61
C ASP A 657 -18.07 -7.95 -5.21
N PHE A 658 -19.16 -8.61 -4.79
CA PHE A 658 -20.45 -8.54 -5.50
C PHE A 658 -20.99 -7.11 -5.77
N PRO A 659 -21.02 -6.17 -4.81
CA PRO A 659 -21.50 -4.80 -5.04
C PRO A 659 -20.68 -4.06 -6.09
N VAL A 660 -19.34 -4.18 -6.02
CA VAL A 660 -18.41 -3.56 -6.98
C VAL A 660 -18.62 -4.16 -8.37
N ALA A 661 -18.71 -5.48 -8.45
CA ALA A 661 -18.92 -6.21 -9.69
C ALA A 661 -20.25 -5.87 -10.36
N ALA A 662 -21.36 -5.95 -9.62
CA ALA A 662 -22.69 -5.73 -10.16
C ALA A 662 -22.88 -4.28 -10.65
N TYR A 663 -22.44 -3.29 -9.86
CA TYR A 663 -22.48 -1.88 -10.26
C TYR A 663 -21.55 -1.58 -11.45
N THR A 664 -20.34 -2.13 -11.49
CA THR A 664 -19.38 -1.92 -12.60
C THR A 664 -19.84 -2.57 -13.91
N VAL A 665 -20.48 -3.75 -13.83
CA VAL A 665 -21.12 -4.42 -14.96
C VAL A 665 -22.33 -3.62 -15.46
N ALA A 666 -23.16 -3.08 -14.56
CA ALA A 666 -24.34 -2.30 -14.93
C ALA A 666 -24.01 -0.92 -15.53
N THR A 667 -23.02 -0.20 -14.97
CA THR A 667 -22.75 1.21 -15.30
C THR A 667 -21.57 1.41 -16.25
N GLY A 668 -20.45 0.73 -16.04
CA GLY A 668 -19.19 1.00 -16.75
C GLY A 668 -18.95 0.15 -18.00
N SER A 669 -19.61 -1.01 -18.11
CA SER A 669 -19.20 -2.04 -19.07
C SER A 669 -19.81 -1.93 -20.47
N GLY A 670 -20.66 -0.92 -20.74
CA GLY A 670 -21.31 -0.73 -22.05
C GLY A 670 -22.16 -1.93 -22.52
N GLY A 671 -22.55 -2.82 -21.60
CA GLY A 671 -23.20 -4.10 -21.92
C GLY A 671 -22.28 -5.21 -22.43
N ALA A 672 -20.96 -5.04 -22.44
CA ALA A 672 -20.01 -6.07 -22.88
C ALA A 672 -19.83 -7.21 -21.86
N LEU A 673 -20.16 -6.97 -20.58
CA LEU A 673 -20.00 -7.92 -19.48
C LEU A 673 -21.34 -8.34 -18.86
N GLN A 674 -21.29 -9.39 -18.05
CA GLN A 674 -22.36 -9.86 -17.17
C GLN A 674 -21.77 -10.51 -15.90
N VAL A 675 -22.48 -10.40 -14.78
CA VAL A 675 -22.26 -11.25 -13.60
C VAL A 675 -22.90 -12.63 -13.86
N ILE A 676 -22.32 -13.71 -13.34
CA ILE A 676 -22.84 -15.09 -13.45
C ILE A 676 -22.72 -15.87 -12.14
N GLY A 677 -23.55 -16.91 -12.02
CA GLY A 677 -23.56 -17.80 -10.85
C GLY A 677 -24.21 -17.18 -9.61
N ALA A 678 -24.08 -17.88 -8.49
CA ALA A 678 -24.36 -17.32 -7.17
C ALA A 678 -23.13 -16.58 -6.63
N GLN A 679 -23.31 -15.74 -5.60
CA GLN A 679 -22.19 -15.24 -4.81
C GLN A 679 -21.46 -16.42 -4.13
N ILE A 680 -20.12 -16.36 -4.11
CA ILE A 680 -19.23 -17.32 -3.49
C ILE A 680 -19.02 -16.90 -2.03
N ASP A 681 -19.20 -17.84 -1.11
CA ASP A 681 -19.08 -17.68 0.35
C ASP A 681 -19.74 -16.40 0.93
N PRO A 682 -21.04 -16.14 0.64
CA PRO A 682 -21.67 -14.84 0.89
C PRO A 682 -21.91 -14.54 2.38
N TYR A 683 -21.23 -13.50 2.86
CA TYR A 683 -21.24 -13.00 4.22
C TYR A 683 -22.19 -11.79 4.40
N PRO A 684 -22.73 -11.56 5.61
CA PRO A 684 -23.54 -10.37 5.91
C PRO A 684 -22.67 -9.10 6.02
N LEU A 685 -23.21 -7.98 5.56
CA LEU A 685 -22.75 -6.63 5.86
C LEU A 685 -23.71 -5.96 6.84
N GLY A 686 -23.16 -5.34 7.90
CA GLY A 686 -23.92 -4.82 9.03
C GLY A 686 -23.66 -3.34 9.35
N ILE A 687 -24.70 -2.65 9.80
CA ILE A 687 -24.61 -1.31 10.39
C ILE A 687 -24.16 -1.47 11.84
N ALA A 688 -22.96 -0.99 12.19
CA ALA A 688 -22.41 -1.17 13.53
C ALA A 688 -22.91 -0.11 14.52
N VAL A 689 -23.34 -0.57 15.69
CA VAL A 689 -23.80 0.22 16.84
C VAL A 689 -23.08 -0.26 18.10
N ALA A 690 -22.71 0.65 19.01
CA ALA A 690 -22.08 0.25 20.27
C ALA A 690 -23.04 -0.64 21.10
N LYS A 691 -22.56 -1.76 21.67
CA LYS A 691 -23.40 -2.69 22.46
C LYS A 691 -24.09 -2.04 23.68
N THR A 692 -23.58 -0.91 24.16
CA THR A 692 -24.19 -0.09 25.22
C THR A 692 -25.44 0.68 24.76
N ASN A 693 -25.69 0.79 23.45
CA ASN A 693 -26.77 1.57 22.86
C ASN A 693 -27.80 0.67 22.13
N THR A 694 -28.33 -0.31 22.87
CA THR A 694 -29.35 -1.26 22.38
C THR A 694 -30.59 -0.56 21.84
N ALA A 695 -30.99 0.58 22.40
CA ALA A 695 -32.13 1.38 21.93
C ALA A 695 -31.92 1.93 20.51
N LEU A 696 -30.73 2.44 20.17
CA LEU A 696 -30.42 2.86 18.80
C LEU A 696 -30.37 1.66 17.85
N ARG A 697 -29.70 0.57 18.26
CA ARG A 697 -29.63 -0.69 17.49
C ARG A 697 -31.02 -1.21 17.13
N ASP A 698 -31.91 -1.30 18.11
CA ASP A 698 -33.24 -1.88 17.91
C ASP A 698 -34.16 -0.94 17.11
N ALA A 699 -33.99 0.38 17.25
CA ALA A 699 -34.66 1.37 16.40
C ALA A 699 -34.18 1.30 14.93
N VAL A 700 -32.86 1.23 14.68
CA VAL A 700 -32.28 1.05 13.33
C VAL A 700 -32.74 -0.25 12.70
N ARG A 701 -32.73 -1.36 13.46
CA ARG A 701 -33.24 -2.67 13.03
C ARG A 701 -34.72 -2.61 12.61
N GLN A 702 -35.56 -1.89 13.36
CA GLN A 702 -36.98 -1.74 13.05
C GLN A 702 -37.26 -0.76 11.90
N ALA A 703 -36.43 0.29 11.75
CA ALA A 703 -36.46 1.16 10.58
C ALA A 703 -36.08 0.38 9.30
N LEU A 704 -35.03 -0.46 9.35
CA LEU A 704 -34.64 -1.30 8.21
C LEU A 704 -35.71 -2.35 7.86
N ASP A 705 -36.28 -3.05 8.85
CA ASP A 705 -37.45 -3.93 8.66
C ASP A 705 -38.64 -3.20 7.99
N HIS A 706 -38.83 -1.91 8.28
CA HIS A 706 -39.88 -1.09 7.67
C HIS A 706 -39.55 -0.73 6.21
N LEU A 707 -38.32 -0.33 5.91
CA LEU A 707 -37.85 -0.05 4.54
C LEU A 707 -37.90 -1.28 3.63
N ILE A 708 -37.61 -2.46 4.18
CA ILE A 708 -37.76 -3.76 3.49
C ILE A 708 -39.25 -4.00 3.16
N LYS A 709 -40.14 -3.87 4.14
CA LYS A 709 -41.59 -4.11 3.98
C LYS A 709 -42.29 -3.07 3.10
N SER A 710 -41.78 -1.84 3.01
CA SER A 710 -42.33 -0.79 2.14
C SER A 710 -41.84 -0.88 0.69
N GLY A 711 -40.78 -1.65 0.41
CA GLY A 711 -40.12 -1.70 -0.90
C GLY A 711 -39.17 -0.52 -1.18
N GLU A 712 -39.02 0.43 -0.26
CA GLU A 712 -38.05 1.53 -0.41
C GLU A 712 -36.62 1.00 -0.42
N TYR A 713 -36.30 0.02 0.43
CA TYR A 713 -35.02 -0.70 0.43
C TYR A 713 -34.73 -1.35 -0.94
N ALA A 714 -35.67 -2.09 -1.51
CA ALA A 714 -35.51 -2.71 -2.83
C ALA A 714 -35.32 -1.68 -3.95
N THR A 715 -35.97 -0.51 -3.83
CA THR A 715 -35.82 0.62 -4.76
C THR A 715 -34.41 1.22 -4.67
N ILE A 716 -33.84 1.29 -3.47
CA ILE A 716 -32.47 1.74 -3.23
C ILE A 716 -31.46 0.73 -3.79
N LEU A 717 -31.59 -0.58 -3.48
CA LEU A 717 -30.69 -1.60 -4.05
C LEU A 717 -30.66 -1.56 -5.58
N LYS A 718 -31.84 -1.40 -6.21
CA LYS A 718 -32.00 -1.32 -7.66
C LYS A 718 -31.34 -0.10 -8.29
N ARG A 719 -31.31 1.05 -7.60
CA ARG A 719 -30.56 2.23 -8.06
C ARG A 719 -29.07 1.92 -8.20
N TRP A 720 -28.54 1.10 -7.29
CA TRP A 720 -27.13 0.70 -7.26
C TRP A 720 -26.85 -0.66 -7.94
N SER A 721 -27.87 -1.29 -8.54
CA SER A 721 -27.77 -2.59 -9.24
C SER A 721 -27.27 -3.75 -8.37
N VAL A 722 -27.61 -3.74 -7.07
CA VAL A 722 -27.14 -4.73 -6.07
C VAL A 722 -28.27 -5.58 -5.48
N GLU A 723 -29.41 -5.74 -6.17
CA GLU A 723 -30.56 -6.51 -5.67
C GLU A 723 -30.21 -7.96 -5.30
N GLY A 724 -29.20 -8.55 -5.95
CA GLY A 724 -28.67 -9.90 -5.63
C GLY A 724 -27.97 -10.03 -4.28
N GLY A 725 -27.83 -8.94 -3.51
CA GLY A 725 -27.34 -8.92 -2.13
C GLY A 725 -28.43 -8.63 -1.09
N ALA A 726 -29.71 -8.60 -1.47
CA ALA A 726 -30.80 -8.24 -0.58
C ALA A 726 -30.92 -9.14 0.67
N VAL A 727 -31.25 -8.54 1.83
CA VAL A 727 -31.70 -9.27 3.02
C VAL A 727 -33.22 -9.31 3.12
N GLU A 728 -33.79 -10.43 3.56
CA GLU A 728 -35.24 -10.61 3.73
C GLU A 728 -35.81 -9.87 4.95
N ARG A 729 -34.95 -9.58 5.94
CA ARG A 729 -35.27 -8.90 7.21
C ARG A 729 -33.98 -8.38 7.85
N ALA A 730 -34.10 -7.38 8.74
CA ALA A 730 -32.98 -6.91 9.54
C ALA A 730 -32.65 -7.92 10.65
N VAL A 731 -31.46 -8.52 10.58
CA VAL A 731 -30.89 -9.40 11.60
C VAL A 731 -29.91 -8.59 12.47
N VAL A 732 -29.78 -8.94 13.75
CA VAL A 732 -28.71 -8.43 14.61
C VAL A 732 -27.72 -9.56 14.82
N ASN A 733 -26.44 -9.31 14.57
CA ASN A 733 -25.33 -10.24 14.79
C ASN A 733 -25.57 -11.59 14.06
N GLY A 734 -25.96 -11.53 12.77
CA GLY A 734 -26.22 -12.70 11.93
C GLY A 734 -24.96 -13.39 11.39
N GLY A 735 -23.82 -12.70 11.46
CA GLY A 735 -22.48 -13.21 11.23
C GLY A 735 -22.11 -14.36 12.17
N ARG A 736 -21.26 -15.25 11.65
CA ARG A 736 -20.79 -16.48 12.32
C ARG A 736 -19.32 -16.40 12.69
#